data_AF-A0A1M6ZMJ7-F1
#
_entry.id   AF-A0A1M6ZMJ7-F1
#
_cell.length_a   1.000
_cell.length_b   1.000
_cell.length_c   1.000
_cell.angle_alpha   90.00
_cell.angle_beta   90.00
_cell.angle_gamma   90.00
#
_symmetry.space_group_name_H-M   'P 1'
#
loop_
_entity.id
_entity.type
_entity.pdbx_description
1 polymer ?
#
loop_
_entity_poly.entity_id
_entity_poly.type
_entity_poly.pdbx_seq_one_letter_code
_entity_poly.pdbx_strand_id
1 'polypeptide(L)'
;MAFSVHSTVHPCISGKAAPAARRKRSRLTLAVLASTCLMRPDLALAQSAAEDTYRSYIEDLKKLGIEVTSDPVKYDAGSDELTVPNMRMEFSGSFTFTPPQTNKAEAEVEDDVTEMAADEAPTEDQTAATPEAKADTDADADTGADASQETDALEDASQDAPEPVTVTYKAGWSSKQLTLKGVAKEDGRYSFSTVTYSDDTSFDGSIDFDGAASLSMDGTMAGVTAENYSVVLPDLPAEDEYHQASRWLPFIKSLLASSYDTLLSPEATISFKLSTPDGLDLGEETAGNEISSMTGKSVIKGFRASGVKEGNFGSYGFDSIVATTEMTPKSGEPLKQTISQGKTVYKDVFTANMIALFDPAVPETGERLPLLGHHRIEDYKRSQELEPGKSLELELSETEVNGISLIKRDMDPLGFLDRLMTGNEPSTSEMLMLPLQLYRSFAVEDNSAKDIKFTLPIPDGSDAVLSGEVGSINVKDISSDRFGEVVLSDVSVPSMPGGGNLSLGEFRLADLEFAPFGPIADLISVFVEGTGNAPDTLGIARAVMPLSMSYGLQDLKVVLQDGTEVSADKAGYDMATVVPPVPTNFVLKNENVSVPVAVLDNEQAAAFLKAAGLEKLNVSNDIKLYWDEATQDLTLSPLMIDVTGLGHLEGSISLGNVPKAALADPEGQGPLALAMANFKGAEFTFDDKGLTNAGISYTATQQGIEEAALIQGLLAQAGLMAGQLQNEAFTEMVNEAAANFLTNPGRLHIALTPENPVPVAQIMGSMVTPQVLPDLLNVSIKATN
;
A
#
# COMPACT_ATOMS: atom_id res chain seq x y z
N MET A 1 20.77 11.26 -3.55
CA MET A 1 21.12 10.27 -2.52
C MET A 1 22.03 9.24 -3.15
N ALA A 2 23.29 9.15 -2.72
CA ALA A 2 24.22 8.06 -3.06
C ALA A 2 23.63 6.71 -2.61
N PHE A 3 23.79 5.58 -3.32
CA PHE A 3 25.00 4.76 -3.20
C PHE A 3 25.16 3.60 -4.31
N SER A 4 26.37 3.11 -4.72
CA SER A 4 26.62 1.94 -5.66
C SER A 4 27.94 1.14 -5.53
N VAL A 5 27.94 -0.18 -5.84
CA VAL A 5 28.70 -1.32 -5.23
C VAL A 5 29.82 -2.03 -6.01
N HIS A 6 30.78 -2.53 -5.22
CA HIS A 6 31.89 -3.49 -5.39
C HIS A 6 31.60 -4.72 -6.26
N SER A 7 32.67 -5.31 -6.82
CA SER A 7 33.01 -6.75 -6.76
C SER A 7 34.43 -6.96 -7.35
N THR A 8 35.30 -7.93 -7.03
CA THR A 8 35.10 -9.33 -6.60
C THR A 8 36.39 -9.91 -5.98
N VAL A 9 36.21 -10.92 -5.12
CA VAL A 9 37.22 -11.75 -4.42
C VAL A 9 37.65 -12.96 -5.29
N HIS A 10 38.90 -13.44 -5.16
CA HIS A 10 39.23 -14.88 -4.96
C HIS A 10 40.70 -15.10 -4.48
N PRO A 11 40.96 -16.04 -3.54
CA PRO A 11 42.27 -16.24 -2.91
C PRO A 11 43.05 -17.44 -3.46
N CYS A 12 44.39 -17.44 -3.33
CA CYS A 12 45.22 -18.65 -3.42
C CYS A 12 46.43 -18.59 -2.46
N ILE A 13 46.61 -19.65 -1.66
CA ILE A 13 47.69 -19.85 -0.69
C ILE A 13 48.58 -21.05 -1.11
N SER A 14 49.87 -20.96 -0.74
CA SER A 14 50.94 -21.98 -0.64
C SER A 14 51.81 -22.19 -1.89
N GLY A 15 53.14 -22.37 -1.82
CA GLY A 15 54.07 -22.39 -0.70
C GLY A 15 55.48 -22.83 -1.15
N LYS A 16 56.46 -22.66 -0.23
CA LYS A 16 57.78 -23.32 -0.09
C LYS A 16 59.03 -22.86 -0.90
N ALA A 17 59.99 -22.39 -0.07
CA ALA A 17 61.39 -22.85 0.09
C ALA A 17 62.55 -22.19 -0.71
N ALA A 18 63.59 -21.84 0.06
CA ALA A 18 64.89 -21.22 -0.27
C ALA A 18 65.97 -22.28 -0.63
N PRO A 19 67.33 -22.07 -0.59
CA PRO A 19 68.16 -20.86 -0.40
C PRO A 19 69.51 -20.77 -1.23
N ALA A 20 70.25 -19.67 -1.01
CA ALA A 20 71.72 -19.54 -0.86
C ALA A 20 72.71 -19.53 -2.06
N ALA A 21 73.58 -18.48 -2.11
CA ALA A 21 75.06 -18.52 -2.01
C ALA A 21 75.70 -17.14 -2.37
N ARG A 22 76.31 -16.37 -1.45
CA ARG A 22 77.71 -16.35 -0.93
C ARG A 22 78.82 -15.70 -1.82
N ARG A 23 79.29 -14.52 -1.33
CA ARG A 23 80.68 -14.05 -1.05
C ARG A 23 81.68 -13.64 -2.16
N LYS A 24 82.21 -12.40 -2.05
CA LYS A 24 83.61 -11.96 -1.70
C LYS A 24 83.69 -10.42 -1.81
N ARG A 25 84.04 -9.57 -0.82
CA ARG A 25 85.26 -9.29 -0.02
C ARG A 25 86.44 -8.58 -0.73
N SER A 26 86.63 -7.29 -0.45
CA SER A 26 87.91 -6.58 -0.16
C SER A 26 87.59 -5.18 0.43
N ARG A 27 87.67 -4.91 1.74
CA ARG A 27 88.82 -4.43 2.56
C ARG A 27 89.69 -3.31 1.95
N LEU A 28 89.50 -2.07 2.44
CA LEU A 28 90.57 -1.16 2.86
C LEU A 28 90.05 -0.20 3.96
N THR A 29 90.95 0.45 4.69
CA THR A 29 90.90 0.71 6.14
C THR A 29 90.91 2.21 6.50
N LEU A 30 90.16 2.57 7.56
CA LEU A 30 90.36 3.65 8.57
C LEU A 30 90.38 5.15 8.16
N ALA A 31 89.43 5.94 8.69
CA ALA A 31 89.64 6.85 9.84
C ALA A 31 88.38 7.66 10.22
N VAL A 32 88.30 7.98 11.51
CA VAL A 32 87.22 8.53 12.35
C VAL A 32 86.84 9.99 12.04
N LEU A 33 85.53 10.34 11.97
CA LEU A 33 84.80 11.27 12.86
C LEU A 33 83.42 11.71 12.29
N ALA A 34 82.49 11.93 13.22
CA ALA A 34 81.30 12.79 13.16
C ALA A 34 79.98 12.25 12.58
N SER A 35 78.96 12.38 13.45
CA SER A 35 77.54 12.11 13.29
C SER A 35 76.86 12.85 12.14
N THR A 36 75.62 12.42 11.89
CA THR A 36 74.50 13.12 11.21
C THR A 36 74.53 13.24 9.69
N CYS A 37 73.84 12.32 9.02
CA CYS A 37 72.80 12.57 8.02
C CYS A 37 72.43 11.24 7.35
N LEU A 38 71.13 10.87 7.38
CA LEU A 38 70.39 10.06 6.39
C LEU A 38 69.09 9.53 7.03
N MET A 39 68.12 10.43 7.23
CA MET A 39 66.69 10.14 7.50
C MET A 39 65.85 11.35 7.06
N ARG A 40 66.05 11.85 5.84
CA ARG A 40 65.35 13.05 5.32
C ARG A 40 64.81 13.04 3.88
N PRO A 41 65.12 12.09 2.97
CA PRO A 41 64.45 12.10 1.66
C PRO A 41 62.98 11.63 1.75
N ASP A 42 62.67 10.62 2.58
CA ASP A 42 61.32 10.02 2.61
C ASP A 42 60.25 10.96 3.17
N LEU A 43 60.59 11.80 4.15
CA LEU A 43 59.66 12.78 4.76
C LEU A 43 59.31 13.92 3.80
N ALA A 44 60.28 14.40 3.01
CA ALA A 44 60.05 15.45 2.02
C ALA A 44 59.27 14.93 0.79
N LEU A 45 59.49 13.66 0.41
CA LEU A 45 58.74 12.99 -0.65
C LEU A 45 57.27 12.73 -0.25
N ALA A 46 57.02 12.30 1.00
CA ALA A 46 55.67 12.13 1.53
C ALA A 46 54.88 13.45 1.56
N GLN A 47 55.54 14.55 1.95
CA GLN A 47 54.93 15.88 1.93
C GLN A 47 54.49 16.33 0.54
N SER A 48 55.37 16.21 -0.47
CA SER A 48 55.01 16.57 -1.84
C SER A 48 53.85 15.71 -2.34
N ALA A 49 53.89 14.39 -2.10
CA ALA A 49 52.90 13.46 -2.63
C ALA A 49 51.49 13.70 -2.09
N ALA A 50 51.32 13.96 -0.79
CA ALA A 50 50.01 14.21 -0.19
C ALA A 50 49.42 15.55 -0.66
N GLU A 51 50.22 16.61 -0.71
CA GLU A 51 49.79 17.92 -1.22
C GLU A 51 49.45 17.87 -2.72
N ASP A 52 50.26 17.17 -3.53
CA ASP A 52 50.03 17.00 -4.97
C ASP A 52 48.76 16.18 -5.24
N THR A 53 48.50 15.14 -4.45
CA THR A 53 47.28 14.34 -4.53
C THR A 53 46.04 15.17 -4.17
N TYR A 54 46.11 15.97 -3.11
CA TYR A 54 45.03 16.88 -2.75
C TYR A 54 44.77 17.95 -3.83
N ARG A 55 45.82 18.51 -4.44
CA ARG A 55 45.67 19.43 -5.58
C ARG A 55 44.96 18.74 -6.75
N SER A 56 45.34 17.51 -7.08
CA SER A 56 44.65 16.72 -8.12
C SER A 56 43.18 16.49 -7.77
N TYR A 57 42.85 16.24 -6.50
CA TYR A 57 41.46 16.08 -6.05
C TYR A 57 40.65 17.37 -6.31
N ILE A 58 41.22 18.53 -5.96
CA ILE A 58 40.58 19.82 -6.21
C ILE A 58 40.44 20.12 -7.71
N GLU A 59 41.43 19.78 -8.54
CA GLU A 59 41.33 19.93 -9.99
C GLU A 59 40.22 19.07 -10.59
N ASP A 60 40.06 17.84 -10.11
CA ASP A 60 38.98 16.95 -10.58
C ASP A 60 37.60 17.44 -10.11
N LEU A 61 37.47 17.98 -8.89
CA LEU A 61 36.24 18.66 -8.44
C LEU A 61 35.90 19.89 -9.32
N LYS A 62 36.90 20.68 -9.71
CA LYS A 62 36.69 21.83 -10.61
C LYS A 62 36.19 21.42 -11.99
N LYS A 63 36.61 20.27 -12.52
CA LYS A 63 36.08 19.72 -13.78
C LYS A 63 34.58 19.38 -13.69
N LEU A 64 34.09 19.11 -12.48
CA LEU A 64 32.66 18.91 -12.20
C LEU A 64 31.89 20.23 -11.98
N GLY A 65 32.53 21.38 -12.14
CA GLY A 65 31.93 22.69 -11.90
C GLY A 65 31.91 23.12 -10.43
N ILE A 66 32.63 22.42 -9.55
CA ILE A 66 32.73 22.78 -8.13
C ILE A 66 33.95 23.69 -7.92
N GLU A 67 33.70 24.95 -7.57
CA GLU A 67 34.76 25.85 -7.16
C GLU A 67 35.21 25.54 -5.74
N VAL A 68 36.52 25.47 -5.50
CA VAL A 68 37.08 25.25 -4.17
C VAL A 68 38.12 26.32 -3.86
N THR A 69 37.95 26.97 -2.71
CA THR A 69 38.86 27.97 -2.16
C THR A 69 39.28 27.57 -0.75
N SER A 70 40.53 27.89 -0.38
CA SER A 70 41.07 27.65 0.96
C SER A 70 42.30 28.54 1.20
N ASP A 71 42.70 28.67 2.46
CA ASP A 71 44.03 29.16 2.81
C ASP A 71 45.13 28.15 2.42
N PRO A 72 46.42 28.53 2.47
CA PRO A 72 47.52 27.62 2.18
C PRO A 72 47.47 26.33 3.01
N VAL A 73 47.43 25.20 2.32
CA VAL A 73 47.44 23.87 2.93
C VAL A 73 48.77 23.58 3.61
N LYS A 74 48.75 22.80 4.70
CA LYS A 74 49.94 22.39 5.45
C LYS A 74 49.91 20.89 5.69
N TYR A 75 50.98 20.19 5.33
CA TYR A 75 51.16 18.78 5.65
C TYR A 75 52.17 18.56 6.79
N ASP A 76 51.83 17.69 7.73
CA ASP A 76 52.70 17.19 8.80
C ASP A 76 53.00 15.70 8.58
N ALA A 77 54.25 15.41 8.21
CA ALA A 77 54.70 14.05 7.92
C ALA A 77 54.84 13.14 9.16
N GLY A 78 54.88 13.70 10.37
CA GLY A 78 54.95 12.94 11.62
C GLY A 78 53.61 12.34 12.03
N SER A 79 52.52 13.02 11.70
CA SER A 79 51.14 12.59 11.95
C SER A 79 50.37 12.15 10.70
N ASP A 80 51.01 12.21 9.54
CA ASP A 80 50.41 11.99 8.21
C ASP A 80 49.12 12.80 8.00
N GLU A 81 49.20 14.09 8.31
CA GLU A 81 48.04 14.98 8.42
C GLU A 81 48.18 16.17 7.48
N LEU A 82 47.18 16.36 6.60
CA LEU A 82 47.03 17.53 5.73
C LEU A 82 45.91 18.42 6.28
N THR A 83 46.24 19.64 6.68
CA THR A 83 45.31 20.64 7.18
C THR A 83 44.97 21.66 6.09
N VAL A 84 43.68 21.89 5.87
CA VAL A 84 43.11 22.84 4.92
C VAL A 84 42.31 23.89 5.70
N PRO A 85 42.86 25.08 5.97
CA PRO A 85 42.15 26.13 6.69
C PRO A 85 41.15 26.88 5.78
N ASN A 86 40.04 27.33 6.37
CA ASN A 86 39.01 28.15 5.73
C ASN A 86 38.56 27.60 4.37
N MET A 87 38.27 26.30 4.32
CA MET A 87 37.83 25.65 3.09
C MET A 87 36.40 26.08 2.76
N ARG A 88 36.17 26.48 1.50
CA ARG A 88 34.85 26.77 0.94
C ARG A 88 34.73 26.13 -0.43
N MET A 89 33.67 25.33 -0.62
CA MET A 89 33.25 24.78 -1.89
C MET A 89 31.97 25.49 -2.33
N GLU A 90 31.90 25.89 -3.60
CA GLU A 90 30.72 26.51 -4.19
C GLU A 90 30.37 25.83 -5.51
N PHE A 91 29.09 25.64 -5.74
CA PHE A 91 28.53 25.12 -6.98
C PHE A 91 27.35 25.99 -7.34
N SER A 92 27.36 26.57 -8.54
CA SER A 92 26.26 27.42 -9.01
C SER A 92 26.15 27.39 -10.51
N GLY A 93 24.95 27.61 -11.01
CA GLY A 93 24.69 27.69 -12.44
C GLY A 93 23.25 28.10 -12.72
N SER A 94 22.93 28.16 -14.00
CA SER A 94 21.56 28.31 -14.46
C SER A 94 21.32 27.42 -15.66
N PHE A 95 20.07 26.99 -15.83
CA PHE A 95 19.61 26.34 -17.04
C PHE A 95 18.21 26.84 -17.36
N THR A 96 17.86 26.80 -18.63
CA THR A 96 16.54 27.22 -19.11
C THR A 96 15.85 26.00 -19.68
N PHE A 97 14.59 25.80 -19.32
CA PHE A 97 13.75 24.78 -19.93
C PHE A 97 12.40 25.39 -20.30
N THR A 98 11.77 24.86 -21.33
CA THR A 98 10.42 25.22 -21.73
C THR A 98 9.48 24.15 -21.18
N PRO A 99 8.55 24.50 -20.28
CA PRO A 99 7.55 23.53 -19.81
C PRO A 99 6.76 22.93 -20.98
N PRO A 100 6.41 21.63 -20.95
CA PRO A 100 5.51 21.06 -21.94
C PRO A 100 4.17 21.81 -21.91
N GLN A 101 3.54 21.99 -23.08
CA GLN A 101 2.23 22.66 -23.14
C GLN A 101 1.20 21.83 -22.38
N THR A 102 0.61 22.38 -21.32
CA THR A 102 -0.64 21.89 -20.77
C THR A 102 -1.76 22.32 -21.71
N ASN A 103 -2.35 21.36 -22.44
CA ASN A 103 -3.56 21.63 -23.21
C ASN A 103 -4.69 21.95 -22.21
N LYS A 104 -5.07 23.22 -22.12
CA LYS A 104 -6.29 23.65 -21.39
C LYS A 104 -7.56 22.92 -21.83
N ALA A 105 -7.56 22.33 -23.04
CA ALA A 105 -8.68 21.54 -23.56
C ALA A 105 -8.89 20.21 -22.81
N GLU A 106 -7.93 19.70 -22.04
CA GLU A 106 -8.15 18.50 -21.22
C GLU A 106 -8.75 18.83 -19.84
N ALA A 107 -8.54 20.06 -19.33
CA ALA A 107 -9.16 20.53 -18.09
C ALA A 107 -10.66 20.86 -18.27
N GLU A 108 -11.08 21.34 -19.45
CA GLU A 108 -12.51 21.62 -19.72
C GLU A 108 -13.32 20.34 -20.04
N VAL A 109 -12.67 19.22 -20.42
CA VAL A 109 -13.37 17.94 -20.63
C VAL A 109 -13.70 17.26 -19.29
N GLU A 110 -12.93 17.50 -18.23
CA GLU A 110 -13.30 17.08 -16.87
C GLU A 110 -14.51 17.85 -16.33
N ASP A 111 -14.62 19.15 -16.60
CA ASP A 111 -15.77 19.96 -16.15
C ASP A 111 -17.09 19.57 -16.87
N ASP A 112 -17.07 19.30 -18.19
CA ASP A 112 -18.28 19.02 -18.97
C ASP A 112 -18.82 17.58 -18.72
N VAL A 113 -17.96 16.63 -18.34
CA VAL A 113 -18.37 15.28 -17.91
C VAL A 113 -18.94 15.31 -16.49
N THR A 114 -18.52 16.26 -15.66
CA THR A 114 -19.01 16.42 -14.29
C THR A 114 -20.36 17.16 -14.23
N GLU A 115 -20.63 18.09 -15.16
CA GLU A 115 -21.94 18.75 -15.27
C GLU A 115 -23.02 17.85 -15.91
N MET A 116 -22.68 16.93 -16.84
CA MET A 116 -23.64 15.96 -17.38
C MET A 116 -23.98 14.80 -16.42
N ALA A 117 -23.19 14.57 -15.37
CA ALA A 117 -23.45 13.55 -14.35
C ALA A 117 -24.32 14.05 -13.17
N ALA A 118 -24.64 15.34 -13.13
CA ALA A 118 -25.39 15.96 -12.02
C ALA A 118 -26.91 16.15 -12.26
N ASP A 119 -27.44 15.85 -13.46
CA ASP A 119 -28.86 16.12 -13.79
C ASP A 119 -29.70 14.90 -14.23
N GLU A 120 -29.29 13.67 -13.91
CA GLU A 120 -30.18 12.50 -14.05
C GLU A 120 -30.10 11.53 -12.86
N ALA A 121 -30.82 11.86 -11.78
CA ALA A 121 -31.41 10.88 -10.88
C ALA A 121 -32.88 11.26 -10.60
N PRO A 122 -33.86 10.39 -10.88
CA PRO A 122 -35.27 10.73 -10.86
C PRO A 122 -35.82 10.73 -9.43
N THR A 123 -36.57 11.78 -9.09
CA THR A 123 -37.47 11.77 -7.91
C THR A 123 -38.89 11.41 -8.37
N GLU A 124 -39.39 10.27 -7.88
CA GLU A 124 -40.81 9.93 -7.91
C GLU A 124 -41.60 10.90 -7.01
N ASP A 125 -42.66 11.55 -7.51
CA ASP A 125 -44.04 11.05 -7.39
C ASP A 125 -45.10 12.16 -7.67
N GLN A 126 -46.19 11.71 -8.30
CA GLN A 126 -47.57 12.26 -8.33
C GLN A 126 -48.03 13.33 -9.35
N THR A 127 -48.69 12.78 -10.37
CA THR A 127 -50.09 13.08 -10.81
C THR A 127 -50.42 14.42 -11.47
N ALA A 128 -50.85 14.33 -12.74
CA ALA A 128 -52.23 14.57 -13.21
C ALA A 128 -52.34 15.37 -14.54
N ALA A 129 -53.11 14.77 -15.46
CA ALA A 129 -53.96 15.40 -16.49
C ALA A 129 -53.33 16.12 -17.73
N THR A 130 -53.46 15.42 -18.87
CA THR A 130 -53.69 15.88 -20.27
C THR A 130 -54.71 17.03 -20.43
N PRO A 131 -54.94 17.68 -21.62
CA PRO A 131 -54.33 17.52 -22.98
C PRO A 131 -54.16 18.83 -23.84
N GLU A 132 -53.68 18.68 -25.11
CA GLU A 132 -54.00 19.50 -26.32
C GLU A 132 -53.53 20.99 -26.37
N ALA A 133 -53.21 21.69 -27.48
CA ALA A 133 -53.12 21.46 -28.92
C ALA A 133 -52.39 22.67 -29.60
N LYS A 134 -51.79 22.42 -30.78
CA LYS A 134 -51.67 23.23 -32.02
C LYS A 134 -51.61 24.78 -32.06
N ALA A 135 -50.75 25.20 -33.00
CA ALA A 135 -50.88 26.29 -34.00
C ALA A 135 -50.43 27.71 -33.57
N ASP A 136 -49.36 28.27 -34.16
CA ASP A 136 -49.24 28.88 -35.50
C ASP A 136 -49.58 30.38 -35.46
N THR A 137 -48.66 31.24 -35.92
CA THR A 137 -48.79 32.56 -36.61
C THR A 137 -47.80 33.66 -36.17
N ASP A 138 -46.80 33.86 -37.03
CA ASP A 138 -46.41 35.07 -37.77
C ASP A 138 -46.39 36.49 -37.16
N ALA A 139 -45.27 37.15 -37.54
CA ALA A 139 -45.07 38.57 -37.91
C ALA A 139 -44.97 39.61 -36.76
N ASP A 140 -44.04 40.58 -36.77
CA ASP A 140 -43.25 41.16 -37.85
C ASP A 140 -42.12 42.05 -37.28
N ALA A 141 -41.05 42.21 -38.06
CA ALA A 141 -40.05 43.31 -38.12
C ALA A 141 -39.39 43.85 -36.83
N ASP A 142 -38.08 44.15 -36.76
CA ASP A 142 -37.36 45.04 -37.69
C ASP A 142 -35.82 45.05 -37.46
N THR A 143 -35.06 45.26 -38.54
CA THR A 143 -33.62 45.64 -38.66
C THR A 143 -32.56 44.76 -37.96
N GLY A 144 -31.58 44.13 -38.61
CA GLY A 144 -30.95 44.33 -39.92
C GLY A 144 -29.43 44.44 -39.74
N ALA A 145 -28.67 43.39 -40.10
CA ALA A 145 -27.24 43.35 -40.46
C ALA A 145 -26.77 41.89 -40.32
N ASP A 146 -26.64 41.13 -41.41
CA ASP A 146 -25.52 41.05 -42.35
C ASP A 146 -24.70 39.79 -42.07
N ALA A 147 -24.96 38.78 -42.89
CA ALA A 147 -24.24 37.51 -42.92
C ALA A 147 -22.87 37.75 -43.59
N SER A 148 -21.95 38.30 -42.80
CA SER A 148 -20.53 38.38 -43.11
C SER A 148 -19.72 38.57 -41.82
N GLN A 149 -19.86 37.66 -40.86
CA GLN A 149 -18.93 37.52 -39.72
C GLN A 149 -18.73 36.04 -39.35
N GLU A 150 -18.71 35.15 -40.35
CA GLU A 150 -18.38 33.73 -40.16
C GLU A 150 -16.94 33.41 -40.61
N THR A 151 -16.08 34.41 -40.69
CA THR A 151 -14.64 34.24 -40.99
C THR A 151 -13.69 35.07 -40.13
N ASP A 152 -14.17 35.83 -39.13
CA ASP A 152 -13.33 36.76 -38.32
C ASP A 152 -13.38 36.49 -36.79
N ALA A 153 -13.70 35.27 -36.35
CA ALA A 153 -13.57 34.88 -34.93
C ALA A 153 -12.49 33.78 -34.70
N LEU A 154 -11.63 33.56 -35.70
CA LEU A 154 -10.43 32.71 -35.62
C LEU A 154 -9.12 33.53 -35.57
N GLU A 155 -9.21 34.83 -35.30
CA GLU A 155 -8.06 35.71 -35.05
C GLU A 155 -8.31 36.44 -33.74
N ASP A 156 -7.93 35.83 -32.61
CA ASP A 156 -7.18 36.46 -31.48
C ASP A 156 -7.12 35.54 -30.24
N ALA A 157 -6.91 34.23 -30.42
CA ALA A 157 -6.34 33.39 -29.37
C ALA A 157 -4.86 33.21 -29.70
N SER A 158 -4.05 34.23 -29.43
CA SER A 158 -2.61 34.02 -29.26
C SER A 158 -2.45 33.04 -28.10
N GLN A 159 -2.35 31.75 -28.41
CA GLN A 159 -1.78 30.76 -27.50
C GLN A 159 -0.33 31.20 -27.29
N ASP A 160 -0.08 31.92 -26.21
CA ASP A 160 1.29 32.26 -25.82
C ASP A 160 2.07 30.96 -25.69
N ALA A 161 3.15 30.84 -26.47
CA ALA A 161 4.09 29.75 -26.31
C ALA A 161 4.56 29.72 -24.84
N PRO A 162 4.66 28.55 -24.20
CA PRO A 162 5.09 28.47 -22.81
C PRO A 162 6.42 29.19 -22.66
N GLU A 163 6.44 30.22 -21.82
CA GLU A 163 7.63 31.04 -21.65
C GLU A 163 8.75 30.17 -21.05
N PRO A 164 9.98 30.25 -21.60
CA PRO A 164 11.11 29.53 -21.06
C PRO A 164 11.41 29.97 -19.63
N VAL A 165 11.41 29.04 -18.68
CA VAL A 165 11.70 29.32 -17.27
C VAL A 165 13.20 29.15 -17.05
N THR A 166 13.85 30.18 -16.51
CA THR A 166 15.26 30.11 -16.12
C THR A 166 15.38 29.70 -14.66
N VAL A 167 15.95 28.53 -14.42
CA VAL A 167 16.25 28.05 -13.07
C VAL A 167 17.68 28.43 -12.72
N THR A 168 17.85 29.22 -11.66
CA THR A 168 19.16 29.58 -11.11
C THR A 168 19.37 28.83 -9.81
N TYR A 169 20.53 28.18 -9.64
CA TYR A 169 20.86 27.45 -8.42
C TYR A 169 22.23 27.85 -7.88
N LYS A 170 22.35 27.76 -6.56
CA LYS A 170 23.61 27.94 -5.83
C LYS A 170 23.64 26.99 -4.64
N ALA A 171 24.80 26.43 -4.36
CA ALA A 171 25.09 25.65 -3.17
C ALA A 171 26.50 25.99 -2.67
N GLY A 172 26.66 26.02 -1.36
CA GLY A 172 27.89 26.33 -0.64
C GLY A 172 28.14 25.32 0.47
N TRP A 173 29.39 24.94 0.66
CA TRP A 173 29.87 24.17 1.81
C TRP A 173 31.10 24.85 2.37
N SER A 174 31.16 25.09 3.67
CA SER A 174 32.32 25.73 4.29
C SER A 174 32.70 25.13 5.63
N SER A 175 33.99 25.17 5.96
CA SER A 175 34.52 24.68 7.23
C SER A 175 35.80 25.44 7.57
N LYS A 176 35.95 25.93 8.82
CA LYS A 176 37.19 26.62 9.23
C LYS A 176 38.42 25.72 9.14
N GLN A 177 38.25 24.43 9.32
CA GLN A 177 39.35 23.49 9.20
C GLN A 177 38.86 22.13 8.68
N LEU A 178 39.36 21.74 7.51
CA LEU A 178 39.34 20.35 7.05
C LEU A 178 40.68 19.70 7.36
N THR A 179 40.65 18.52 7.96
CA THR A 179 41.82 17.70 8.28
C THR A 179 41.71 16.37 7.55
N LEU A 180 42.73 16.03 6.77
CA LEU A 180 42.80 14.81 5.96
C LEU A 180 44.00 13.97 6.39
N LYS A 181 43.84 12.66 6.53
CA LYS A 181 44.94 11.71 6.82
C LYS A 181 45.01 10.61 5.76
N GLY A 182 46.20 10.08 5.51
CA GLY A 182 46.40 8.98 4.57
C GLY A 182 45.94 9.31 3.14
N VAL A 183 46.20 10.54 2.68
CA VAL A 183 45.78 11.03 1.36
C VAL A 183 46.50 10.23 0.27
N ALA A 184 45.74 9.49 -0.53
CA ALA A 184 46.29 8.72 -1.64
C ALA A 184 45.34 8.71 -2.85
N LYS A 185 45.92 8.45 -4.03
CA LYS A 185 45.20 8.22 -5.29
C LYS A 185 45.78 7.00 -5.99
N GLU A 186 44.95 6.01 -6.27
CA GLU A 186 45.31 4.79 -7.00
C GLU A 186 44.21 4.47 -8.01
N ASP A 187 44.56 4.19 -9.26
CA ASP A 187 43.61 3.88 -10.35
C ASP A 187 42.42 4.86 -10.47
N GLY A 188 42.66 6.16 -10.24
CA GLY A 188 41.63 7.22 -10.31
C GLY A 188 40.76 7.35 -9.06
N ARG A 189 40.90 6.46 -8.08
CA ARG A 189 40.20 6.52 -6.79
C ARG A 189 40.99 7.34 -5.78
N TYR A 190 40.31 8.29 -5.15
CA TYR A 190 40.83 9.02 -4.00
C TYR A 190 40.52 8.25 -2.72
N SER A 191 41.49 8.17 -1.81
CA SER A 191 41.33 7.53 -0.51
C SER A 191 41.93 8.37 0.61
N PHE A 192 41.28 8.34 1.77
CA PHE A 192 41.65 9.06 2.98
C PHE A 192 41.43 8.14 4.18
N SER A 193 42.43 7.94 5.02
CA SER A 193 42.25 7.16 6.26
C SER A 193 41.30 7.87 7.23
N THR A 194 41.33 9.20 7.24
CA THR A 194 40.38 10.02 8.01
C THR A 194 40.10 11.33 7.29
N VAL A 195 38.84 11.74 7.27
CA VAL A 195 38.38 13.06 6.83
C VAL A 195 37.65 13.69 8.01
N THR A 196 38.09 14.85 8.48
CA THR A 196 37.46 15.55 9.61
C THR A 196 37.22 17.01 9.27
N TYR A 197 35.96 17.44 9.36
CA TYR A 197 35.57 18.83 9.30
C TYR A 197 35.39 19.40 10.72
N SER A 198 35.66 20.69 10.90
CA SER A 198 35.51 21.36 12.20
C SER A 198 34.04 21.57 12.61
N ASP A 199 33.82 21.87 13.89
CA ASP A 199 32.47 21.99 14.49
C ASP A 199 31.59 23.11 13.93
N ASP A 200 32.19 24.00 13.15
CA ASP A 200 31.53 25.15 12.53
C ASP A 200 31.30 24.96 11.04
N THR A 201 31.26 23.70 10.60
CA THR A 201 30.95 23.37 9.22
C THR A 201 29.54 23.81 8.91
N SER A 202 29.37 24.51 7.79
CA SER A 202 28.09 25.02 7.34
C SER A 202 27.84 24.67 5.89
N PHE A 203 26.57 24.61 5.52
CA PHE A 203 26.16 24.55 4.14
C PHE A 203 25.04 25.57 3.89
N ASP A 204 24.93 26.02 2.66
CA ASP A 204 23.88 26.91 2.19
C ASP A 204 23.50 26.53 0.76
N GLY A 205 22.26 26.80 0.37
CA GLY A 205 21.78 26.53 -0.97
C GLY A 205 20.53 27.33 -1.30
N SER A 206 20.37 27.65 -2.58
CA SER A 206 19.18 28.32 -3.10
C SER A 206 18.88 27.88 -4.53
N ILE A 207 17.60 27.72 -4.84
CA ILE A 207 17.07 27.51 -6.19
C ILE A 207 16.01 28.58 -6.43
N ASP A 208 16.09 29.29 -7.54
CA ASP A 208 15.14 30.32 -7.97
C ASP A 208 14.60 29.95 -9.36
N PHE A 209 13.28 29.96 -9.49
CA PHE A 209 12.54 29.64 -10.71
C PHE A 209 12.04 30.93 -11.37
N ASP A 210 12.97 31.83 -11.71
CA ASP A 210 12.71 33.13 -12.33
C ASP A 210 11.65 33.96 -11.60
N GLY A 211 11.71 33.96 -10.26
CA GLY A 211 10.75 34.64 -9.39
C GLY A 211 9.40 33.93 -9.17
N ALA A 212 9.05 32.91 -9.95
CA ALA A 212 7.81 32.14 -9.75
C ALA A 212 7.82 31.32 -8.45
N ALA A 213 8.99 30.80 -8.08
CA ALA A 213 9.23 30.13 -6.81
C ALA A 213 10.69 30.27 -6.39
N SER A 214 10.95 30.23 -5.08
CA SER A 214 12.31 30.15 -4.54
C SER A 214 12.39 29.20 -3.36
N LEU A 215 13.42 28.35 -3.36
CA LEU A 215 13.78 27.49 -2.25
C LEU A 215 15.16 27.94 -1.73
N SER A 216 15.28 28.14 -0.43
CA SER A 216 16.55 28.36 0.25
C SER A 216 16.71 27.37 1.38
N MET A 217 17.95 26.95 1.63
CA MET A 217 18.31 26.00 2.67
C MET A 217 19.64 26.43 3.27
N ASP A 218 19.78 26.34 4.58
CA ASP A 218 21.03 26.60 5.29
C ASP A 218 21.17 25.65 6.48
N GLY A 219 22.39 25.43 6.92
CA GLY A 219 22.59 24.60 8.10
C GLY A 219 24.01 24.55 8.61
N THR A 220 24.15 23.94 9.77
CA THR A 220 25.41 23.72 10.47
C THR A 220 25.55 22.27 10.88
N MET A 221 26.80 21.78 10.90
CA MET A 221 27.15 20.44 11.33
C MET A 221 28.37 20.49 12.25
N ALA A 222 28.28 19.82 13.38
CA ALA A 222 29.41 19.66 14.29
C ALA A 222 30.26 18.45 13.88
N GLY A 223 31.59 18.56 13.98
CA GLY A 223 32.55 17.45 13.99
C GLY A 223 32.40 16.33 12.96
N VAL A 224 32.01 16.64 11.71
CA VAL A 224 31.79 15.60 10.68
C VAL A 224 33.09 14.83 10.45
N THR A 225 33.07 13.53 10.73
CA THR A 225 34.25 12.67 10.62
C THR A 225 33.93 11.41 9.83
N ALA A 226 34.79 11.06 8.86
CA ALA A 226 34.72 9.81 8.11
C ALA A 226 36.03 9.02 8.23
N GLU A 227 35.94 7.71 8.37
CA GLU A 227 37.08 6.79 8.43
C GLU A 227 37.18 5.92 7.17
N ASN A 228 38.39 5.75 6.65
CA ASN A 228 38.69 4.98 5.44
C ASN A 228 37.81 5.38 4.25
N TYR A 229 37.62 6.69 4.06
CA TYR A 229 36.81 7.25 2.98
C TYR A 229 37.49 7.07 1.64
N SER A 230 36.76 6.58 0.65
CA SER A 230 37.22 6.51 -0.74
C SER A 230 36.12 6.82 -1.74
N VAL A 231 36.50 7.46 -2.84
CA VAL A 231 35.56 7.93 -3.87
C VAL A 231 36.24 7.97 -5.23
N VAL A 232 35.44 7.72 -6.28
CA VAL A 232 35.82 7.98 -7.67
C VAL A 232 34.97 9.15 -8.16
N LEU A 233 35.63 10.21 -8.60
CA LEU A 233 34.94 11.35 -9.20
C LEU A 233 34.64 11.02 -10.67
N PRO A 234 33.36 10.99 -11.09
CA PRO A 234 33.02 10.73 -12.48
C PRO A 234 33.40 11.90 -13.40
N ASP A 235 33.49 11.63 -14.69
CA ASP A 235 33.48 12.68 -15.71
C ASP A 235 32.04 13.12 -16.01
N LEU A 236 31.84 14.40 -16.34
CA LEU A 236 30.54 14.88 -16.83
C LEU A 236 30.17 14.11 -18.12
N PRO A 237 28.93 13.61 -18.22
CA PRO A 237 28.50 12.89 -19.42
C PRO A 237 28.50 13.85 -20.62
N ALA A 238 28.97 13.35 -21.78
CA ALA A 238 28.92 14.11 -23.02
C ALA A 238 27.46 14.47 -23.39
N GLU A 239 27.28 15.54 -24.15
CA GLU A 239 25.98 15.86 -24.74
C GLU A 239 25.54 14.75 -25.70
N ASP A 240 24.30 14.31 -25.53
CA ASP A 240 23.64 13.33 -26.38
C ASP A 240 22.22 13.84 -26.62
N GLU A 241 21.92 14.17 -27.87
CA GLU A 241 20.64 14.74 -28.30
C GLU A 241 19.48 13.78 -28.05
N TYR A 242 19.73 12.47 -28.16
CA TYR A 242 18.71 11.42 -28.07
C TYR A 242 18.63 10.77 -26.69
N HIS A 243 19.68 10.87 -25.88
CA HIS A 243 19.79 10.22 -24.55
C HIS A 243 19.97 11.25 -23.43
N GLN A 244 19.12 12.29 -23.40
CA GLN A 244 19.30 13.43 -22.50
C GLN A 244 19.26 13.07 -21.00
N ALA A 245 18.46 12.07 -20.60
CA ALA A 245 18.37 11.51 -19.25
C ALA A 245 19.30 10.33 -19.06
N SER A 246 19.20 9.31 -19.93
CA SER A 246 19.91 8.04 -19.71
C SER A 246 21.44 8.19 -19.70
N ARG A 247 22.00 9.22 -20.37
CA ARG A 247 23.43 9.55 -20.32
C ARG A 247 23.96 9.84 -18.91
N TRP A 248 23.10 10.23 -17.96
CA TRP A 248 23.49 10.53 -16.58
C TRP A 248 23.63 9.28 -15.70
N LEU A 249 23.13 8.12 -16.14
CA LEU A 249 23.14 6.91 -15.33
C LEU A 249 24.55 6.48 -14.87
N PRO A 250 25.60 6.46 -15.73
CA PRO A 250 26.97 6.13 -15.29
C PRO A 250 27.52 7.14 -14.29
N PHE A 251 27.24 8.43 -14.51
CA PHE A 251 27.66 9.51 -13.61
C PHE A 251 27.05 9.33 -12.22
N ILE A 252 25.73 9.11 -12.16
CA ILE A 252 25.01 8.87 -10.91
C ILE A 252 25.61 7.65 -10.21
N LYS A 253 25.70 6.50 -10.88
CA LYS A 253 26.30 5.27 -10.30
C LYS A 253 27.67 5.53 -9.67
N SER A 254 28.55 6.27 -10.34
CA SER A 254 29.87 6.59 -9.81
C SER A 254 29.82 7.52 -8.60
N LEU A 255 28.99 8.56 -8.63
CA LEU A 255 28.80 9.48 -7.49
C LEU A 255 28.29 8.72 -6.25
N LEU A 256 27.44 7.74 -6.52
CA LEU A 256 26.85 6.88 -5.52
C LEU A 256 27.92 5.88 -4.98
N ALA A 257 29.03 5.63 -5.69
CA ALA A 257 29.97 4.56 -5.35
C ALA A 257 31.02 4.82 -4.25
N SER A 258 30.79 5.77 -3.36
CA SER A 258 31.72 6.01 -2.25
C SER A 258 31.73 4.87 -1.21
N SER A 259 32.88 4.67 -0.56
CA SER A 259 33.08 3.69 0.51
C SER A 259 33.68 4.34 1.75
N TYR A 260 33.27 3.93 2.95
CA TYR A 260 33.85 4.33 4.24
C TYR A 260 33.44 3.37 5.36
N ASP A 261 34.28 3.22 6.37
CA ASP A 261 34.00 2.34 7.51
C ASP A 261 33.02 2.97 8.49
N THR A 262 33.20 4.27 8.77
CA THR A 262 32.31 5.06 9.62
C THR A 262 32.19 6.49 9.11
N LEU A 263 31.02 7.10 9.30
CA LEU A 263 30.75 8.51 9.11
C LEU A 263 29.92 8.98 10.31
N LEU A 264 30.36 10.03 10.99
CA LEU A 264 29.73 10.53 12.22
C LEU A 264 29.45 12.03 12.10
N SER A 265 28.28 12.45 12.58
CA SER A 265 27.93 13.87 12.80
C SER A 265 27.16 13.99 14.12
N PRO A 266 27.80 14.48 15.20
CA PRO A 266 27.18 14.63 16.52
C PRO A 266 25.89 15.43 16.52
N GLU A 267 25.84 16.53 15.77
CA GLU A 267 24.66 17.38 15.68
C GLU A 267 24.66 18.11 14.34
N ALA A 268 23.50 18.16 13.69
CA ALA A 268 23.25 18.95 12.52
C ALA A 268 21.96 19.76 12.70
N THR A 269 21.99 21.04 12.32
CA THR A 269 20.80 21.88 12.20
C THR A 269 20.61 22.24 10.75
N ILE A 270 19.39 22.08 10.25
CA ILE A 270 18.99 22.36 8.88
C ILE A 270 17.78 23.28 8.93
N SER A 271 17.82 24.39 8.21
CA SER A 271 16.69 25.28 8.00
C SER A 271 16.39 25.35 6.51
N PHE A 272 15.12 25.48 6.16
CA PHE A 272 14.71 25.77 4.79
C PHE A 272 13.59 26.81 4.75
N LYS A 273 13.49 27.49 3.61
CA LYS A 273 12.39 28.38 3.28
C LYS A 273 12.04 28.23 1.81
N LEU A 274 10.81 27.84 1.54
CA LEU A 274 10.14 27.87 0.25
C LEU A 274 9.25 29.13 0.20
N SER A 275 9.30 29.87 -0.91
CA SER A 275 8.41 31.00 -1.18
C SER A 275 7.84 30.87 -2.58
N THR A 276 6.53 31.01 -2.70
CA THR A 276 5.75 30.82 -3.93
C THR A 276 4.77 31.99 -4.03
N PRO A 277 5.21 33.14 -4.61
CA PRO A 277 4.41 34.36 -4.65
C PRO A 277 3.03 34.17 -5.28
N ASP A 278 2.97 33.36 -6.34
CA ASP A 278 1.74 33.05 -7.06
C ASP A 278 0.98 31.86 -6.49
N GLY A 279 1.43 31.31 -5.35
CA GLY A 279 0.80 30.17 -4.68
C GLY A 279 1.27 28.84 -5.23
N LEU A 280 1.51 27.89 -4.34
CA LEU A 280 1.68 26.49 -4.69
C LEU A 280 0.35 25.78 -4.49
N ASP A 281 -0.28 25.36 -5.58
CA ASP A 281 -1.39 24.44 -5.54
C ASP A 281 -0.88 23.01 -5.29
N LEU A 282 -1.47 22.33 -4.30
CA LEU A 282 -1.15 20.94 -3.94
C LEU A 282 -2.26 19.96 -4.36
N GLY A 283 -3.30 20.42 -5.07
CA GLY A 283 -4.38 19.60 -5.63
C GLY A 283 -5.80 20.08 -5.28
N GLU A 284 -6.76 19.65 -6.10
CA GLU A 284 -8.15 20.16 -6.22
C GLU A 284 -9.06 20.02 -4.98
N GLU A 285 -8.68 19.27 -3.93
CA GLU A 285 -9.53 19.11 -2.74
C GLU A 285 -9.45 20.27 -1.73
N THR A 286 -8.69 21.33 -2.01
CA THR A 286 -8.64 22.50 -1.12
C THR A 286 -8.82 23.81 -1.86
N ALA A 287 -10.04 24.04 -2.35
CA ALA A 287 -10.49 25.37 -2.78
C ALA A 287 -10.19 26.42 -1.67
N GLY A 288 -9.07 27.15 -1.82
CA GLY A 288 -8.64 28.22 -0.91
C GLY A 288 -7.30 28.05 -0.17
N ASN A 289 -6.51 26.98 -0.35
CA ASN A 289 -5.28 26.74 0.44
C ASN A 289 -3.96 26.74 -0.35
N GLU A 290 -3.84 27.55 -1.40
CA GLU A 290 -2.55 27.76 -2.06
C GLU A 290 -1.48 28.19 -1.05
N ILE A 291 -0.36 27.47 -0.97
CA ILE A 291 0.71 27.80 -0.01
C ILE A 291 1.53 28.96 -0.57
N SER A 292 1.66 30.05 0.19
CA SER A 292 2.46 31.22 -0.17
C SER A 292 3.92 31.11 0.30
N SER A 293 4.13 30.45 1.43
CA SER A 293 5.46 30.14 1.94
C SER A 293 5.45 28.95 2.90
N MET A 294 6.59 28.28 3.00
CA MET A 294 6.83 27.22 3.96
C MET A 294 8.22 27.42 4.54
N THR A 295 8.33 27.43 5.87
CA THR A 295 9.63 27.46 6.56
C THR A 295 9.76 26.22 7.42
N GLY A 296 10.96 25.69 7.55
CA GLY A 296 11.18 24.57 8.44
C GLY A 296 12.56 24.58 9.06
N LYS A 297 12.66 23.95 10.22
CA LYS A 297 13.90 23.76 10.96
C LYS A 297 13.94 22.35 11.51
N SER A 298 15.03 21.65 11.25
CA SER A 298 15.30 20.29 11.73
C SER A 298 16.60 20.26 12.52
N VAL A 299 16.58 19.60 13.67
CA VAL A 299 17.77 19.31 14.49
C VAL A 299 17.94 17.80 14.54
N ILE A 300 19.07 17.31 14.05
CA ILE A 300 19.42 15.88 14.00
C ILE A 300 20.59 15.66 14.96
N LYS A 301 20.50 14.66 15.82
CA LYS A 301 21.55 14.32 16.79
C LYS A 301 22.08 12.91 16.59
N GLY A 302 23.39 12.75 16.73
CA GLY A 302 24.07 11.46 16.73
C GLY A 302 23.96 10.71 15.40
N PHE A 303 24.02 11.42 14.26
CA PHE A 303 24.03 10.75 12.95
C PHE A 303 25.28 9.87 12.82
N ARG A 304 25.07 8.65 12.35
CA ARG A 304 26.11 7.66 12.10
C ARG A 304 25.78 6.82 10.88
N ALA A 305 26.76 6.56 10.04
CA ALA A 305 26.73 5.53 9.01
C ALA A 305 27.97 4.66 9.13
N SER A 306 27.87 3.38 8.82
CA SER A 306 28.96 2.43 8.98
C SER A 306 28.93 1.28 7.98
N GLY A 307 30.11 0.75 7.68
CA GLY A 307 30.30 -0.39 6.78
C GLY A 307 29.82 -0.09 5.37
N VAL A 308 30.05 1.13 4.89
CA VAL A 308 29.59 1.58 3.57
C VAL A 308 30.60 1.13 2.54
N LYS A 309 30.19 0.23 1.65
CA LYS A 309 31.09 -0.42 0.69
C LYS A 309 30.56 -0.26 -0.69
N GLU A 310 31.18 0.68 -1.41
CA GLU A 310 30.77 1.13 -2.73
C GLU A 310 29.28 1.29 -2.65
N GLY A 311 28.76 2.35 -2.07
CA GLY A 311 27.32 2.36 -1.98
C GLY A 311 26.70 1.75 -0.73
N ASN A 312 26.68 0.43 -0.70
CA ASN A 312 25.78 -0.26 0.21
C ASN A 312 26.15 0.01 1.65
N PHE A 313 25.16 0.36 2.46
CA PHE A 313 25.36 0.59 3.87
C PHE A 313 25.21 -0.72 4.64
N GLY A 314 26.17 -1.03 5.50
CA GLY A 314 25.94 -1.99 6.58
C GLY A 314 24.90 -1.46 7.57
N SER A 315 25.03 -0.20 7.99
CA SER A 315 23.95 0.50 8.73
C SER A 315 24.10 2.01 8.70
N TYR A 316 23.00 2.74 8.84
CA TYR A 316 23.01 4.17 9.19
C TYR A 316 21.86 4.54 10.10
N GLY A 317 21.93 5.70 10.76
CA GLY A 317 20.89 6.12 11.70
C GLY A 317 21.25 7.38 12.47
N PHE A 318 20.37 7.78 13.38
CA PHE A 318 20.54 8.92 14.28
C PHE A 318 19.92 8.62 15.65
N ASP A 319 20.31 9.37 16.68
CA ASP A 319 19.79 9.21 18.04
C ASP A 319 18.46 9.95 18.24
N SER A 320 18.28 11.09 17.57
CA SER A 320 16.98 11.76 17.48
C SER A 320 16.93 12.79 16.35
N ILE A 321 15.71 13.10 15.90
CA ILE A 321 15.39 14.22 15.02
C ILE A 321 14.18 14.97 15.57
N VAL A 322 14.24 16.30 15.56
CA VAL A 322 13.08 17.16 15.78
C VAL A 322 12.98 18.13 14.62
N ALA A 323 11.88 18.06 13.88
CA ALA A 323 11.57 18.91 12.74
C ALA A 323 10.32 19.72 13.04
N THR A 324 10.40 21.04 12.88
CA THR A 324 9.27 21.95 12.92
C THR A 324 9.11 22.59 11.56
N THR A 325 7.92 22.55 11.00
CA THR A 325 7.56 23.21 9.74
C THR A 325 6.40 24.16 10.00
N GLU A 326 6.45 25.34 9.42
CA GLU A 326 5.38 26.33 9.43
C GLU A 326 4.97 26.57 7.98
N MET A 327 3.70 26.34 7.68
CA MET A 327 3.11 26.51 6.36
C MET A 327 2.19 27.74 6.41
N THR A 328 2.33 28.65 5.46
CA THR A 328 1.47 29.84 5.36
C THR A 328 0.59 29.75 4.12
N PRO A 329 -0.70 29.38 4.28
CA PRO A 329 -1.68 29.48 3.21
C PRO A 329 -1.84 30.93 2.74
N LYS A 330 -2.27 31.16 1.50
CA LYS A 330 -2.61 32.50 1.00
C LYS A 330 -3.82 33.11 1.72
N SER A 331 -4.75 32.27 2.17
CA SER A 331 -6.05 32.66 2.71
C SER A 331 -6.06 32.88 4.23
N GLY A 332 -5.00 32.49 4.95
CA GLY A 332 -5.11 32.27 6.40
C GLY A 332 -3.84 32.46 7.23
N GLU A 333 -3.95 32.10 8.50
CA GLU A 333 -2.87 32.14 9.48
C GLU A 333 -1.88 30.98 9.25
N PRO A 334 -0.61 31.13 9.67
CA PRO A 334 0.38 30.07 9.56
C PRO A 334 -0.01 28.84 10.41
N LEU A 335 0.09 27.66 9.81
CA LEU A 335 -0.16 26.36 10.44
C LEU A 335 1.16 25.67 10.77
N LYS A 336 1.26 25.16 12.00
CA LYS A 336 2.47 24.50 12.47
C LYS A 336 2.37 22.97 12.41
N GLN A 337 3.45 22.35 11.95
CA GLN A 337 3.70 20.92 12.06
C GLN A 337 4.97 20.66 12.88
N THR A 338 4.92 19.72 13.81
CA THR A 338 6.09 19.23 14.54
C THR A 338 6.19 17.71 14.41
N ILE A 339 7.35 17.21 14.02
CA ILE A 339 7.69 15.79 13.99
C ILE A 339 8.89 15.59 14.91
N SER A 340 8.80 14.64 15.82
CA SER A 340 9.90 14.19 16.67
C SER A 340 10.06 12.68 16.49
N GLN A 341 11.30 12.22 16.34
CA GLN A 341 11.62 10.80 16.29
C GLN A 341 12.85 10.57 17.15
N GLY A 342 12.83 9.51 17.95
CA GLY A 342 13.98 9.06 18.73
C GLY A 342 14.98 8.30 17.86
N LYS A 343 15.54 7.24 18.44
CA LYS A 343 16.60 6.46 17.80
C LYS A 343 16.05 5.82 16.53
N THR A 344 16.71 6.09 15.42
CA THR A 344 16.39 5.53 14.11
C THR A 344 17.59 4.78 13.56
N VAL A 345 17.39 3.55 13.08
CA VAL A 345 18.44 2.70 12.53
C VAL A 345 17.94 1.99 11.28
N TYR A 346 18.75 2.04 10.22
CA TYR A 346 18.64 1.27 9.00
C TYR A 346 19.83 0.32 8.92
N LYS A 347 19.62 -0.90 8.46
CA LYS A 347 20.65 -1.93 8.26
C LYS A 347 20.51 -2.56 6.90
N ASP A 348 21.65 -2.91 6.31
CA ASP A 348 21.77 -3.61 5.04
C ASP A 348 20.98 -2.88 3.93
N VAL A 349 21.44 -1.69 3.56
CA VAL A 349 20.79 -0.84 2.55
C VAL A 349 21.51 -0.95 1.21
N PHE A 350 20.80 -1.50 0.22
CA PHE A 350 21.35 -1.92 -1.07
C PHE A 350 20.98 -0.96 -2.20
N THR A 351 21.40 0.28 -2.07
CA THR A 351 21.15 1.36 -3.05
C THR A 351 21.47 1.03 -4.52
N ALA A 352 22.48 0.20 -4.80
CA ALA A 352 22.78 -0.25 -6.16
C ALA A 352 21.60 -1.00 -6.81
N ASN A 353 20.84 -1.77 -6.03
CA ASN A 353 19.69 -2.53 -6.52
C ASN A 353 18.52 -1.61 -6.88
N MET A 354 18.39 -0.45 -6.21
CA MET A 354 17.42 0.58 -6.61
C MET A 354 17.77 1.18 -7.97
N ILE A 355 19.06 1.50 -8.21
CA ILE A 355 19.50 2.02 -9.52
C ILE A 355 19.30 0.96 -10.61
N ALA A 356 19.55 -0.31 -10.30
CA ALA A 356 19.39 -1.43 -11.22
C ALA A 356 17.95 -1.56 -11.76
N LEU A 357 16.94 -1.07 -11.03
CA LEU A 357 15.55 -1.04 -11.48
C LEU A 357 15.35 -0.16 -12.73
N PHE A 358 16.10 0.95 -12.81
CA PHE A 358 16.04 1.95 -13.87
C PHE A 358 17.08 1.71 -14.97
N ASP A 359 18.01 0.77 -14.77
CA ASP A 359 19.08 0.49 -15.72
C ASP A 359 18.61 -0.47 -16.82
N PRO A 360 18.54 -0.05 -18.10
CA PRO A 360 18.12 -0.92 -19.20
C PRO A 360 19.12 -2.06 -19.48
N ALA A 361 20.36 -1.97 -18.99
CA ALA A 361 21.34 -3.05 -19.12
C ALA A 361 21.11 -4.21 -18.13
N VAL A 362 20.26 -4.02 -17.12
CA VAL A 362 19.93 -5.06 -16.15
C VAL A 362 18.74 -5.88 -16.67
N PRO A 363 18.93 -7.19 -16.95
CA PRO A 363 17.85 -8.01 -17.49
C PRO A 363 16.77 -8.28 -16.45
N GLU A 364 15.53 -8.45 -16.91
CA GLU A 364 14.46 -9.01 -16.09
C GLU A 364 14.70 -10.52 -15.89
N THR A 365 15.00 -10.92 -14.65
CA THR A 365 15.19 -12.33 -14.26
C THR A 365 14.04 -12.88 -13.42
N GLY A 366 13.17 -12.01 -12.91
CA GLY A 366 12.16 -12.35 -11.89
C GLY A 366 12.72 -12.55 -10.49
N GLU A 367 14.03 -12.33 -10.28
CA GLU A 367 14.69 -12.48 -8.97
C GLU A 367 14.35 -11.32 -8.03
N ARG A 368 14.12 -11.63 -6.74
CA ARG A 368 13.98 -10.62 -5.68
C ARG A 368 15.35 -10.13 -5.25
N LEU A 369 15.62 -8.84 -5.46
CA LEU A 369 16.82 -8.15 -5.03
C LEU A 369 16.55 -7.41 -3.70
N PRO A 370 17.39 -7.54 -2.67
CA PRO A 370 17.18 -6.82 -1.42
C PRO A 370 17.39 -5.31 -1.64
N LEU A 371 16.58 -4.47 -1.00
CA LEU A 371 16.75 -3.02 -0.96
C LEU A 371 17.10 -2.53 0.46
N LEU A 372 16.42 -3.07 1.46
CA LEU A 372 16.60 -2.74 2.87
C LEU A 372 16.44 -4.02 3.69
N GLY A 373 17.42 -4.38 4.51
CA GLY A 373 17.32 -5.55 5.39
C GLY A 373 16.45 -5.29 6.61
N HIS A 374 16.69 -4.18 7.33
CA HIS A 374 15.96 -3.85 8.54
C HIS A 374 15.95 -2.35 8.81
N HIS A 375 14.83 -1.82 9.30
CA HIS A 375 14.65 -0.45 9.73
C HIS A 375 13.83 -0.38 11.01
N ARG A 376 14.23 0.49 11.94
CA ARG A 376 13.55 0.69 13.22
C ARG A 376 13.57 2.15 13.62
N ILE A 377 12.41 2.67 14.04
CA ILE A 377 12.21 4.00 14.61
C ILE A 377 11.63 3.84 16.01
N GLU A 378 12.17 4.58 16.98
CA GLU A 378 11.67 4.64 18.37
C GLU A 378 11.11 6.04 18.66
N ASP A 379 10.11 6.12 19.54
CA ASP A 379 9.55 7.37 20.07
C ASP A 379 9.13 8.38 18.97
N TYR A 380 8.28 7.94 18.04
CA TYR A 380 7.75 8.80 16.99
C TYR A 380 6.56 9.63 17.50
N LYS A 381 6.57 10.93 17.24
CA LYS A 381 5.48 11.85 17.55
C LYS A 381 5.27 12.84 16.40
N ARG A 382 4.03 13.08 16.03
CA ARG A 382 3.61 14.08 15.05
C ARG A 382 2.45 14.90 15.60
N SER A 383 2.61 16.21 15.54
CA SER A 383 1.56 17.21 15.77
C SER A 383 1.39 18.02 14.49
N GLN A 384 0.18 18.16 13.99
CA GLN A 384 -0.14 18.96 12.81
C GLN A 384 -1.37 19.81 13.08
N GLU A 385 -1.19 21.13 13.11
CA GLU A 385 -2.30 22.08 13.13
C GLU A 385 -3.03 22.05 11.79
N LEU A 386 -4.35 21.87 11.86
CA LEU A 386 -5.25 21.96 10.70
C LEU A 386 -5.92 23.34 10.66
N GLU A 387 -6.24 23.87 11.85
CA GLU A 387 -6.75 25.21 12.10
C GLU A 387 -6.07 25.74 13.38
N PRO A 388 -6.03 27.07 13.60
CA PRO A 388 -5.52 27.63 14.85
C PRO A 388 -6.19 26.99 16.09
N GLY A 389 -5.42 26.23 16.87
CA GLY A 389 -5.90 25.54 18.07
C GLY A 389 -6.51 24.15 17.86
N LYS A 390 -6.61 23.66 16.61
CA LYS A 390 -7.04 22.28 16.31
C LYS A 390 -5.89 21.51 15.66
N SER A 391 -5.40 20.48 16.36
CA SER A 391 -4.26 19.69 15.93
C SER A 391 -4.59 18.21 15.83
N LEU A 392 -4.11 17.59 14.76
CA LEU A 392 -3.93 16.15 14.67
C LEU A 392 -2.70 15.77 15.46
N GLU A 393 -2.84 14.81 16.38
CA GLU A 393 -1.74 14.25 17.17
C GLU A 393 -1.63 12.75 16.90
N LEU A 394 -0.40 12.28 16.70
CA LEU A 394 -0.07 10.88 16.49
C LEU A 394 1.22 10.55 17.24
N GLU A 395 1.18 9.53 18.10
CA GLU A 395 2.35 9.01 18.81
C GLU A 395 2.48 7.50 18.56
N LEU A 396 3.71 7.01 18.39
CA LEU A 396 4.04 5.58 18.29
C LEU A 396 5.29 5.30 19.12
N SER A 397 5.33 4.19 19.85
CA SER A 397 6.53 3.81 20.63
C SER A 397 7.63 3.26 19.72
N GLU A 398 7.24 2.48 18.72
CA GLU A 398 8.14 1.75 17.84
C GLU A 398 7.51 1.52 16.47
N THR A 399 8.32 1.62 15.41
CA THR A 399 7.99 1.12 14.08
C THR A 399 9.18 0.32 13.57
N GLU A 400 8.92 -0.86 13.02
CA GLU A 400 9.95 -1.78 12.53
C GLU A 400 9.56 -2.30 11.15
N VAL A 401 10.49 -2.25 10.20
CA VAL A 401 10.34 -2.85 8.86
C VAL A 401 11.48 -3.85 8.68
N ASN A 402 11.14 -5.08 8.36
CA ASN A 402 12.07 -6.15 8.02
C ASN A 402 11.89 -6.51 6.55
N GLY A 403 12.96 -6.42 5.78
CA GLY A 403 12.99 -6.81 4.37
C GLY A 403 12.12 -5.94 3.47
N ILE A 404 12.75 -5.03 2.72
CA ILE A 404 12.18 -4.49 1.48
C ILE A 404 12.98 -5.07 0.33
N SER A 405 12.29 -5.59 -0.67
CA SER A 405 12.89 -6.16 -1.87
C SER A 405 12.30 -5.56 -3.15
N LEU A 406 13.04 -5.75 -4.23
CA LEU A 406 12.74 -5.26 -5.57
C LEU A 406 12.70 -6.44 -6.55
N ILE A 407 11.83 -6.36 -7.55
CA ILE A 407 11.83 -7.25 -8.71
C ILE A 407 11.92 -6.35 -9.95
N LYS A 408 12.92 -6.56 -10.80
CA LYS A 408 12.99 -5.87 -12.09
C LYS A 408 11.79 -6.31 -12.94
N ARG A 409 10.99 -5.34 -13.39
CA ARG A 409 9.92 -5.56 -14.37
C ARG A 409 10.33 -5.02 -15.74
N ASP A 410 9.62 -5.45 -16.77
CA ASP A 410 9.67 -4.87 -18.10
C ASP A 410 9.18 -3.42 -18.06
N MET A 411 10.12 -2.50 -17.96
CA MET A 411 9.91 -1.05 -17.97
C MET A 411 11.21 -0.32 -18.35
N ASP A 412 11.05 0.80 -19.04
CA ASP A 412 12.14 1.67 -19.49
C ASP A 412 11.87 3.15 -19.10
N PRO A 413 11.96 3.49 -17.80
CA PRO A 413 11.72 4.85 -17.32
C PRO A 413 12.74 5.86 -17.87
N LEU A 414 13.99 5.45 -18.11
CA LEU A 414 15.01 6.36 -18.65
C LEU A 414 14.78 6.65 -20.13
N GLY A 415 14.47 5.64 -20.94
CA GLY A 415 14.10 5.84 -22.34
C GLY A 415 12.76 6.57 -22.50
N PHE A 416 11.82 6.40 -21.56
CA PHE A 416 10.61 7.22 -21.48
C PHE A 416 10.95 8.71 -21.31
N LEU A 417 11.83 9.05 -20.35
CA LEU A 417 12.28 10.42 -20.14
C LEU A 417 13.06 10.98 -21.33
N ASP A 418 13.89 10.16 -21.98
CA ASP A 418 14.61 10.55 -23.21
C ASP A 418 13.64 10.92 -24.34
N ARG A 419 12.55 10.14 -24.52
CA ARG A 419 11.49 10.45 -25.51
C ARG A 419 10.76 11.75 -25.16
N LEU A 420 10.39 11.92 -23.90
CA LEU A 420 9.70 13.13 -23.43
C LEU A 420 10.54 14.39 -23.66
N MET A 421 11.84 14.35 -23.33
CA MET A 421 12.75 15.49 -23.53
C MET A 421 13.12 15.77 -24.98
N THR A 422 12.92 14.80 -25.88
CA THR A 422 13.09 14.99 -27.33
C THR A 422 11.81 15.44 -28.03
N GLY A 423 10.73 15.68 -27.29
CA GLY A 423 9.45 16.14 -27.82
C GLY A 423 8.59 15.04 -28.45
N ASN A 424 8.90 13.76 -28.20
CA ASN A 424 8.04 12.66 -28.60
C ASN A 424 6.97 12.42 -27.52
N GLU A 425 5.70 12.49 -27.89
CA GLU A 425 4.59 12.18 -26.99
C GLU A 425 4.54 10.67 -26.69
N PRO A 426 4.55 10.26 -25.40
CA PRO A 426 4.33 8.86 -25.03
C PRO A 426 2.91 8.42 -25.39
N SER A 427 2.70 7.12 -25.59
CA SER A 427 1.33 6.62 -25.72
C SER A 427 0.59 6.67 -24.38
N THR A 428 -0.74 6.83 -24.40
CA THR A 428 -1.59 6.77 -23.19
C THR A 428 -1.35 5.49 -22.39
N SER A 429 -1.16 4.36 -23.09
CA SER A 429 -0.86 3.07 -22.49
C SER A 429 0.50 3.05 -21.78
N GLU A 430 1.55 3.66 -22.36
CA GLU A 430 2.86 3.78 -21.69
C GLU A 430 2.76 4.64 -20.42
N MET A 431 2.01 5.74 -20.47
CA MET A 431 1.82 6.64 -19.32
C MET A 431 1.12 5.95 -18.15
N LEU A 432 0.16 5.06 -18.44
CA LEU A 432 -0.55 4.29 -17.43
C LEU A 432 0.28 3.09 -16.91
N MET A 433 0.98 2.39 -17.81
CA MET A 433 1.68 1.16 -17.46
C MET A 433 2.98 1.37 -16.70
N LEU A 434 3.73 2.45 -16.97
CA LEU A 434 4.99 2.73 -16.30
C LEU A 434 4.86 2.84 -14.76
N PRO A 435 3.96 3.67 -14.19
CA PRO A 435 3.78 3.76 -12.74
C PRO A 435 3.25 2.45 -12.14
N LEU A 436 2.38 1.72 -12.85
CA LEU A 436 1.89 0.42 -12.42
C LEU A 436 3.04 -0.61 -12.32
N GLN A 437 3.90 -0.71 -13.34
CA GLN A 437 5.05 -1.61 -13.32
C GLN A 437 6.04 -1.24 -12.21
N LEU A 438 6.26 0.06 -11.98
CA LEU A 438 7.08 0.55 -10.88
C LEU A 438 6.52 0.12 -9.52
N TYR A 439 5.24 0.35 -9.27
CA TYR A 439 4.57 -0.12 -8.04
C TYR A 439 4.73 -1.63 -7.85
N ARG A 440 4.55 -2.39 -8.93
CA ARG A 440 4.66 -3.87 -8.92
C ARG A 440 6.07 -4.41 -8.74
N SER A 441 7.06 -3.54 -8.63
CA SER A 441 8.45 -3.92 -8.41
C SER A 441 8.79 -4.07 -6.93
N PHE A 442 7.96 -3.57 -6.01
CA PHE A 442 8.29 -3.57 -4.58
C PHE A 442 7.58 -4.70 -3.85
N ALA A 443 8.28 -5.25 -2.85
CA ALA A 443 7.68 -6.14 -1.86
C ALA A 443 8.24 -5.84 -0.46
N VAL A 444 7.39 -6.00 0.55
CA VAL A 444 7.72 -5.82 1.97
C VAL A 444 7.47 -7.14 2.69
N GLU A 445 8.45 -7.67 3.41
CA GLU A 445 8.34 -8.96 4.08
C GLU A 445 7.57 -8.84 5.40
N ASP A 446 7.92 -7.87 6.24
CA ASP A 446 7.26 -7.63 7.53
C ASP A 446 7.40 -6.15 7.93
N ASN A 447 6.33 -5.56 8.45
CA ASN A 447 6.24 -4.21 8.95
C ASN A 447 5.36 -4.19 10.19
N SER A 448 5.79 -3.51 11.24
CA SER A 448 5.01 -3.37 12.47
C SER A 448 5.10 -1.98 13.08
N ALA A 449 4.03 -1.58 13.76
CA ALA A 449 3.93 -0.36 14.54
C ALA A 449 3.29 -0.69 15.90
N LYS A 450 3.77 -0.09 16.99
CA LYS A 450 3.34 -0.40 18.36
C LYS A 450 2.95 0.84 19.16
N ASP A 451 2.07 0.62 20.13
CA ASP A 451 1.56 1.61 21.09
C ASP A 451 1.15 2.93 20.42
N ILE A 452 0.27 2.82 19.42
CA ILE A 452 -0.18 3.95 18.62
C ILE A 452 -1.24 4.71 19.40
N LYS A 453 -1.06 6.01 19.58
CA LYS A 453 -2.05 6.92 20.17
C LYS A 453 -2.38 8.00 19.16
N PHE A 454 -3.66 8.31 19.01
CA PHE A 454 -4.10 9.34 18.08
C PHE A 454 -5.13 10.26 18.69
N THR A 455 -5.13 11.51 18.24
CA THR A 455 -6.20 12.50 18.45
C THR A 455 -6.46 13.21 17.15
N LEU A 456 -7.70 13.15 16.68
CA LEU A 456 -8.13 13.67 15.39
C LEU A 456 -9.30 14.65 15.61
N PRO A 457 -9.20 15.92 15.23
CA PRO A 457 -10.35 16.83 15.24
C PRO A 457 -11.34 16.43 14.14
N ILE A 458 -12.63 16.60 14.39
CA ILE A 458 -13.69 16.27 13.41
C ILE A 458 -13.93 17.47 12.48
N PRO A 459 -13.94 17.27 11.14
CA PRO A 459 -14.14 18.33 10.16
C PRO A 459 -15.63 18.68 9.97
N ASP A 460 -16.36 18.88 11.07
CA ASP A 460 -17.78 19.29 11.07
C ASP A 460 -17.99 20.71 11.65
N GLY A 461 -16.89 21.42 11.90
CA GLY A 461 -16.89 22.74 12.52
C GLY A 461 -17.10 22.72 14.04
N SER A 462 -17.28 21.54 14.66
CA SER A 462 -17.37 21.40 16.11
C SER A 462 -16.00 21.35 16.79
N ASP A 463 -16.02 21.35 18.13
CA ASP A 463 -14.85 21.08 18.97
C ASP A 463 -14.71 19.57 19.29
N ALA A 464 -15.45 18.70 18.59
CA ALA A 464 -15.36 17.27 18.80
C ALA A 464 -14.01 16.73 18.33
N VAL A 465 -13.47 15.80 19.12
CA VAL A 465 -12.25 15.07 18.82
C VAL A 465 -12.49 13.58 18.93
N LEU A 466 -11.88 12.82 18.02
CA LEU A 466 -11.77 11.38 18.11
C LEU A 466 -10.38 11.05 18.65
N SER A 467 -10.33 10.45 19.84
CA SER A 467 -9.09 9.97 20.45
C SER A 467 -9.18 8.48 20.73
N GLY A 468 -8.06 7.78 20.52
CA GLY A 468 -7.99 6.36 20.78
C GLY A 468 -6.56 5.83 20.79
N GLU A 469 -6.46 4.54 21.07
CA GLU A 469 -5.21 3.79 21.12
C GLU A 469 -5.34 2.52 20.27
N VAL A 470 -4.22 2.09 19.69
CA VAL A 470 -4.05 0.81 19.00
C VAL A 470 -2.77 0.17 19.52
N GLY A 471 -2.88 -1.03 20.09
CA GLY A 471 -1.72 -1.74 20.64
C GLY A 471 -0.67 -2.06 19.58
N SER A 472 -1.09 -2.62 18.44
CA SER A 472 -0.18 -2.78 17.29
C SER A 472 -0.88 -2.87 15.94
N ILE A 473 -0.13 -2.52 14.89
CA ILE A 473 -0.42 -2.83 13.49
C ILE A 473 0.73 -3.70 13.00
N ASN A 474 0.44 -4.87 12.43
CA ASN A 474 1.42 -5.76 11.81
C ASN A 474 0.99 -6.05 10.38
N VAL A 475 1.91 -5.94 9.44
CA VAL A 475 1.68 -6.23 8.03
C VAL A 475 2.79 -7.10 7.51
N LYS A 476 2.45 -8.20 6.84
CA LYS A 476 3.41 -9.15 6.30
C LYS A 476 3.16 -9.42 4.83
N ASP A 477 4.26 -9.62 4.13
CA ASP A 477 4.30 -10.18 2.79
C ASP A 477 3.38 -9.43 1.81
N ILE A 478 3.65 -8.13 1.70
CA ILE A 478 3.00 -7.23 0.75
C ILE A 478 3.76 -7.28 -0.57
N SER A 479 3.04 -7.47 -1.68
CA SER A 479 3.57 -7.35 -3.03
C SER A 479 2.45 -7.02 -4.02
N SER A 480 2.77 -6.88 -5.30
CA SER A 480 1.76 -6.75 -6.35
C SER A 480 0.84 -7.94 -6.50
N ASP A 481 1.27 -9.10 -6.04
CA ASP A 481 0.60 -10.37 -6.34
C ASP A 481 -0.26 -10.83 -5.16
N ARG A 482 0.02 -10.32 -3.94
CA ARG A 482 -0.72 -10.66 -2.73
C ARG A 482 -0.48 -9.68 -1.58
N PHE A 483 -1.40 -9.70 -0.61
CA PHE A 483 -1.19 -9.28 0.77
C PHE A 483 -1.27 -10.51 1.68
N GLY A 484 -0.14 -10.88 2.30
CA GLY A 484 -0.08 -12.06 3.16
C GLY A 484 -0.90 -11.90 4.44
N GLU A 485 -0.65 -10.86 5.23
CA GLU A 485 -1.37 -10.63 6.49
C GLU A 485 -1.34 -9.15 6.89
N VAL A 486 -2.46 -8.62 7.38
CA VAL A 486 -2.63 -7.33 8.06
C VAL A 486 -3.37 -7.61 9.35
N VAL A 487 -2.74 -7.34 10.49
CA VAL A 487 -3.32 -7.52 11.83
C VAL A 487 -3.31 -6.19 12.56
N LEU A 488 -4.47 -5.80 13.07
CA LEU A 488 -4.70 -4.66 13.95
C LEU A 488 -5.11 -5.21 15.31
N SER A 489 -4.36 -4.90 16.37
CA SER A 489 -4.59 -5.45 17.72
C SER A 489 -4.84 -4.36 18.75
N ASP A 490 -5.69 -4.68 19.72
CA ASP A 490 -6.00 -3.89 20.91
C ASP A 490 -6.43 -2.45 20.57
N VAL A 491 -7.48 -2.31 19.74
CA VAL A 491 -8.07 -1.00 19.43
C VAL A 491 -8.98 -0.57 20.55
N SER A 492 -8.80 0.66 21.03
CA SER A 492 -9.64 1.28 22.05
C SER A 492 -9.97 2.72 21.70
N VAL A 493 -11.26 3.01 21.55
CA VAL A 493 -11.80 4.36 21.36
C VAL A 493 -12.79 4.62 22.51
N PRO A 494 -12.33 5.23 23.62
CA PRO A 494 -13.16 5.39 24.82
C PRO A 494 -14.30 6.39 24.66
N SER A 495 -14.22 7.28 23.67
CA SER A 495 -15.26 8.27 23.37
C SER A 495 -15.31 8.53 21.87
N MET A 496 -16.42 8.16 21.23
CA MET A 496 -16.66 8.46 19.81
C MET A 496 -17.37 9.82 19.65
N PRO A 497 -17.20 10.51 18.51
CA PRO A 497 -18.06 11.63 18.14
C PRO A 497 -19.52 11.20 18.14
N GLY A 498 -20.38 11.95 18.84
CA GLY A 498 -21.78 11.53 19.08
C GLY A 498 -21.98 10.66 20.34
N GLY A 499 -20.91 10.28 21.05
CA GLY A 499 -20.96 9.49 22.28
C GLY A 499 -20.84 7.97 22.05
N GLY A 500 -20.63 7.23 23.13
CA GLY A 500 -20.35 5.79 23.07
C GLY A 500 -18.86 5.45 23.06
N ASN A 501 -18.53 4.16 23.00
CA ASN A 501 -17.15 3.65 22.94
C ASN A 501 -17.03 2.43 22.02
N LEU A 502 -15.81 2.16 21.58
CA LEU A 502 -15.45 0.99 20.78
C LEU A 502 -14.22 0.33 21.39
N SER A 503 -14.25 -0.99 21.47
CA SER A 503 -13.07 -1.83 21.73
C SER A 503 -13.06 -3.01 20.77
N LEU A 504 -11.87 -3.40 20.33
CA LEU A 504 -11.64 -4.53 19.45
C LEU A 504 -10.32 -5.19 19.83
N GLY A 505 -10.35 -6.49 20.14
CA GLY A 505 -9.13 -7.24 20.48
C GLY A 505 -8.24 -7.45 19.25
N GLU A 506 -8.81 -7.92 18.15
CA GLU A 506 -8.06 -8.16 16.91
C GLU A 506 -8.94 -8.00 15.66
N PHE A 507 -8.42 -7.32 14.64
CA PHE A 507 -8.86 -7.43 13.26
C PHE A 507 -7.72 -8.03 12.44
N ARG A 508 -8.03 -9.00 11.59
CA ARG A 508 -7.08 -9.67 10.70
C ARG A 508 -7.65 -9.74 9.29
N LEU A 509 -6.86 -9.30 8.32
CA LEU A 509 -7.04 -9.58 6.90
C LEU A 509 -5.83 -10.39 6.46
N ALA A 510 -6.03 -11.56 5.85
CA ALA A 510 -4.93 -12.45 5.48
C ALA A 510 -5.21 -13.16 4.15
N ASP A 511 -4.17 -13.79 3.61
CA ASP A 511 -4.22 -14.67 2.44
C ASP A 511 -4.93 -14.02 1.24
N LEU A 512 -4.76 -12.71 1.06
CA LEU A 512 -5.34 -11.98 -0.06
C LEU A 512 -4.44 -12.17 -1.29
N GLU A 513 -4.80 -13.10 -2.16
CA GLU A 513 -4.09 -13.35 -3.42
C GLU A 513 -4.84 -12.67 -4.58
N PHE A 514 -4.14 -11.83 -5.35
CA PHE A 514 -4.74 -11.13 -6.47
C PHE A 514 -4.84 -12.01 -7.71
N ALA A 515 -5.78 -11.66 -8.59
CA ALA A 515 -5.79 -12.21 -9.94
C ALA A 515 -4.46 -11.89 -10.67
N PRO A 516 -3.99 -12.78 -11.56
CA PRO A 516 -2.79 -12.51 -12.35
C PRO A 516 -2.92 -11.19 -13.12
N PHE A 517 -1.81 -10.47 -13.25
CA PHE A 517 -1.80 -9.14 -13.89
C PHE A 517 -2.15 -9.14 -15.38
N GLY A 518 -1.87 -10.22 -16.12
CA GLY A 518 -2.08 -10.31 -17.57
C GLY A 518 -3.52 -9.92 -17.99
N PRO A 519 -4.56 -10.56 -17.46
CA PRO A 519 -5.96 -10.18 -17.68
C PRO A 519 -6.28 -8.70 -17.39
N ILE A 520 -5.70 -8.10 -16.36
CA ILE A 520 -5.89 -6.67 -16.04
C ILE A 520 -5.24 -5.80 -17.11
N ALA A 521 -4.05 -6.15 -17.58
CA ALA A 521 -3.38 -5.43 -18.67
C ALA A 521 -4.19 -5.50 -19.98
N ASP A 522 -4.81 -6.65 -20.27
CA ASP A 522 -5.71 -6.80 -21.41
C ASP A 522 -6.95 -5.90 -21.28
N LEU A 523 -7.55 -5.81 -20.07
CA LEU A 523 -8.67 -4.90 -19.79
C LEU A 523 -8.28 -3.45 -20.05
N ILE A 524 -7.13 -3.02 -19.53
CA ILE A 524 -6.62 -1.66 -19.73
C ILE A 524 -6.49 -1.36 -21.23
N SER A 525 -5.94 -2.30 -22.01
CA SER A 525 -5.77 -2.15 -23.46
C SER A 525 -7.12 -2.01 -24.18
N VAL A 526 -8.13 -2.80 -23.81
CA VAL A 526 -9.48 -2.71 -24.40
C VAL A 526 -10.12 -1.35 -24.11
N PHE A 527 -10.07 -0.89 -22.85
CA PHE A 527 -10.74 0.36 -22.43
C PHE A 527 -10.01 1.62 -22.92
N VAL A 528 -8.68 1.61 -22.95
CA VAL A 528 -7.87 2.77 -23.34
C VAL A 528 -7.65 2.83 -24.85
N GLU A 529 -7.31 1.70 -25.49
CA GLU A 529 -6.94 1.68 -26.90
C GLU A 529 -8.11 1.29 -27.83
N GLY A 530 -9.23 0.85 -27.26
CA GLY A 530 -10.37 0.36 -28.04
C GLY A 530 -10.06 -0.93 -28.83
N THR A 531 -9.03 -1.67 -28.42
CA THR A 531 -8.57 -2.87 -29.11
C THR A 531 -9.30 -4.11 -28.57
N GLY A 532 -10.03 -4.83 -29.43
CA GLY A 532 -10.70 -6.10 -29.07
C GLY A 532 -12.20 -5.98 -28.75
N ASN A 533 -12.76 -7.05 -28.18
CA ASN A 533 -14.17 -7.08 -27.74
C ASN A 533 -14.26 -6.73 -26.26
N ALA A 534 -15.27 -5.93 -25.89
CA ALA A 534 -15.56 -5.67 -24.48
C ALA A 534 -15.83 -7.01 -23.75
N PRO A 535 -15.17 -7.26 -22.60
CA PRO A 535 -15.41 -8.44 -21.79
C PRO A 535 -16.81 -8.41 -21.20
N ASP A 536 -17.40 -9.58 -20.97
CA ASP A 536 -18.63 -9.71 -20.20
C ASP A 536 -18.38 -9.50 -18.70
N THR A 537 -19.46 -9.39 -17.91
CA THR A 537 -19.40 -9.20 -16.46
C THR A 537 -18.56 -10.28 -15.76
N LEU A 538 -18.65 -11.52 -16.24
CA LEU A 538 -17.91 -12.65 -15.72
C LEU A 538 -16.40 -12.56 -16.06
N GLY A 539 -16.05 -12.12 -17.26
CA GLY A 539 -14.68 -11.85 -17.68
C GLY A 539 -14.02 -10.75 -16.85
N ILE A 540 -14.76 -9.67 -16.56
CA ILE A 540 -14.31 -8.60 -15.65
C ILE A 540 -14.09 -9.17 -14.25
N ALA A 541 -15.08 -9.89 -13.70
CA ALA A 541 -14.98 -10.49 -12.38
C ALA A 541 -13.75 -11.41 -12.25
N ARG A 542 -13.43 -12.23 -13.27
CA ARG A 542 -12.23 -13.08 -13.25
C ARG A 542 -10.92 -12.31 -13.27
N ALA A 543 -10.90 -11.11 -13.84
CA ALA A 543 -9.71 -10.28 -13.93
C ALA A 543 -9.42 -9.49 -12.66
N VAL A 544 -10.45 -9.16 -11.86
CA VAL A 544 -10.29 -8.26 -10.68
C VAL A 544 -10.56 -8.93 -9.35
N MET A 545 -11.35 -10.01 -9.30
CA MET A 545 -11.66 -10.69 -8.04
C MET A 545 -10.43 -11.43 -7.51
N PRO A 546 -10.17 -11.36 -6.19
CA PRO A 546 -9.06 -12.09 -5.60
C PRO A 546 -9.29 -13.62 -5.68
N LEU A 547 -8.19 -14.36 -5.75
CA LEU A 547 -8.18 -15.82 -5.75
C LEU A 547 -8.42 -16.40 -4.35
N SER A 548 -8.00 -15.67 -3.32
CA SER A 548 -8.28 -15.99 -1.92
C SER A 548 -8.36 -14.73 -1.09
N MET A 549 -9.05 -14.82 0.04
CA MET A 549 -9.13 -13.76 1.04
C MET A 549 -9.65 -14.35 2.35
N SER A 550 -9.01 -13.97 3.45
CA SER A 550 -9.42 -14.33 4.80
C SER A 550 -9.62 -13.07 5.64
N TYR A 551 -10.74 -13.01 6.34
CA TYR A 551 -11.07 -11.94 7.26
C TYR A 551 -11.39 -12.53 8.64
N GLY A 552 -10.89 -11.89 9.69
CA GLY A 552 -11.13 -12.26 11.08
C GLY A 552 -11.29 -11.03 11.96
N LEU A 553 -12.17 -11.16 12.93
CA LEU A 553 -12.44 -10.19 13.97
C LEU A 553 -12.60 -10.95 15.30
N GLN A 554 -11.99 -10.42 16.36
CA GLN A 554 -12.03 -11.00 17.70
C GLN A 554 -12.30 -9.91 18.73
N ASP A 555 -13.17 -10.22 19.71
CA ASP A 555 -13.52 -9.38 20.84
C ASP A 555 -13.99 -7.97 20.44
N LEU A 556 -14.90 -7.87 19.47
CA LEU A 556 -15.55 -6.61 19.12
C LEU A 556 -16.60 -6.26 20.17
N LYS A 557 -16.56 -5.01 20.63
CA LYS A 557 -17.62 -4.41 21.44
C LYS A 557 -17.79 -2.94 21.05
N VAL A 558 -19.02 -2.58 20.69
CA VAL A 558 -19.44 -1.22 20.37
C VAL A 558 -20.59 -0.86 21.28
N VAL A 559 -20.44 0.23 22.03
CA VAL A 559 -21.49 0.79 22.88
C VAL A 559 -21.90 2.13 22.27
N LEU A 560 -23.16 2.22 21.85
CA LEU A 560 -23.75 3.44 21.29
C LEU A 560 -24.07 4.47 22.38
N GLN A 561 -24.40 5.70 21.99
CA GLN A 561 -24.68 6.81 22.90
C GLN A 561 -25.79 6.52 23.93
N ASP A 562 -26.81 5.75 23.53
CA ASP A 562 -27.95 5.37 24.36
C ASP A 562 -27.66 4.18 25.29
N GLY A 563 -26.43 3.64 25.25
CA GLY A 563 -26.00 2.46 26.00
C GLY A 563 -26.28 1.13 25.30
N THR A 564 -26.83 1.15 24.09
CA THR A 564 -27.05 -0.03 23.26
C THR A 564 -25.71 -0.67 22.89
N GLU A 565 -25.56 -1.97 23.17
CA GLU A 565 -24.32 -2.71 22.96
C GLU A 565 -24.46 -3.73 21.81
N VAL A 566 -23.53 -3.66 20.86
CA VAL A 566 -23.30 -4.66 19.81
C VAL A 566 -21.94 -5.30 20.07
N SER A 567 -21.86 -6.63 20.03
CA SER A 567 -20.60 -7.33 20.27
C SER A 567 -20.46 -8.61 19.45
N ALA A 568 -19.23 -9.09 19.30
CA ALA A 568 -18.92 -10.41 18.75
C ALA A 568 -17.62 -10.92 19.37
N ASP A 569 -17.63 -12.14 19.91
CA ASP A 569 -16.41 -12.77 20.42
C ASP A 569 -15.49 -13.14 19.26
N LYS A 570 -16.07 -13.70 18.19
CA LYS A 570 -15.35 -13.97 16.94
C LYS A 570 -16.27 -13.82 15.74
N ALA A 571 -15.78 -13.21 14.69
CA ALA A 571 -16.42 -13.22 13.38
C ALA A 571 -15.34 -13.41 12.32
N GLY A 572 -15.59 -14.24 11.31
CA GLY A 572 -14.60 -14.43 10.26
C GLY A 572 -15.08 -15.30 9.13
N TYR A 573 -14.43 -15.12 7.99
CA TYR A 573 -14.60 -16.01 6.86
C TYR A 573 -13.27 -16.21 6.15
N ASP A 574 -13.13 -17.36 5.51
CA ASP A 574 -12.00 -17.70 4.64
C ASP A 574 -12.57 -18.11 3.28
N MET A 575 -12.08 -17.52 2.20
CA MET A 575 -12.44 -17.92 0.84
C MET A 575 -11.20 -18.22 0.01
N ALA A 576 -11.31 -19.21 -0.88
CA ALA A 576 -10.35 -19.45 -1.94
C ALA A 576 -11.04 -20.04 -3.17
N THR A 577 -10.50 -19.80 -4.35
CA THR A 577 -11.00 -20.34 -5.61
C THR A 577 -9.88 -20.90 -6.48
N VAL A 578 -10.11 -22.10 -7.03
CA VAL A 578 -9.36 -22.65 -8.17
C VAL A 578 -10.16 -22.57 -9.49
N VAL A 579 -11.37 -22.02 -9.42
CA VAL A 579 -12.28 -21.81 -10.56
C VAL A 579 -12.88 -20.38 -10.47
N PRO A 580 -12.09 -19.33 -10.77
CA PRO A 580 -12.56 -17.96 -10.61
C PRO A 580 -13.81 -17.64 -11.46
N PRO A 581 -14.71 -16.77 -10.98
CA PRO A 581 -14.65 -16.04 -9.71
C PRO A 581 -15.37 -16.73 -8.54
N VAL A 582 -15.93 -17.92 -8.74
CA VAL A 582 -16.75 -18.61 -7.73
C VAL A 582 -15.83 -19.29 -6.70
N PRO A 583 -15.96 -19.03 -5.39
CA PRO A 583 -15.19 -19.72 -4.35
C PRO A 583 -15.40 -21.24 -4.40
N THR A 584 -14.30 -21.99 -4.40
CA THR A 584 -14.30 -23.45 -4.29
C THR A 584 -13.99 -23.92 -2.87
N ASN A 585 -13.55 -23.02 -2.01
CA ASN A 585 -13.45 -23.20 -0.57
C ASN A 585 -14.04 -21.94 0.09
N PHE A 586 -14.98 -22.14 1.00
CA PHE A 586 -15.60 -21.06 1.75
C PHE A 586 -15.87 -21.55 3.17
N VAL A 587 -15.34 -20.83 4.15
CA VAL A 587 -15.58 -21.07 5.58
C VAL A 587 -16.15 -19.78 6.15
N LEU A 588 -17.27 -19.85 6.87
CA LEU A 588 -17.82 -18.76 7.65
C LEU A 588 -17.94 -19.25 9.08
N LYS A 589 -17.28 -18.57 10.02
CA LYS A 589 -17.34 -18.91 11.43
C LYS A 589 -17.56 -17.69 12.29
N ASN A 590 -18.67 -17.67 13.02
CA ASN A 590 -19.01 -16.60 13.94
C ASN A 590 -19.36 -17.20 15.31
N GLU A 591 -18.88 -16.58 16.38
CA GLU A 591 -19.08 -16.99 17.76
C GLU A 591 -19.65 -15.81 18.55
N ASN A 592 -20.82 -16.03 19.17
CA ASN A 592 -21.49 -15.08 20.07
C ASN A 592 -21.66 -13.66 19.49
N VAL A 593 -22.14 -13.55 18.25
CA VAL A 593 -22.54 -12.26 17.68
C VAL A 593 -23.84 -11.81 18.36
N SER A 594 -23.76 -10.73 19.15
CA SER A 594 -24.85 -10.15 19.94
C SER A 594 -25.32 -8.84 19.33
N VAL A 595 -26.55 -8.83 18.80
CA VAL A 595 -27.18 -7.64 18.21
C VAL A 595 -28.51 -7.35 18.93
N PRO A 596 -28.74 -6.13 19.44
CA PRO A 596 -30.03 -5.74 20.00
C PRO A 596 -31.14 -5.80 18.94
N VAL A 597 -32.30 -6.36 19.30
CA VAL A 597 -33.43 -6.48 18.36
C VAL A 597 -33.93 -5.10 17.90
N ALA A 598 -33.70 -4.06 18.70
CA ALA A 598 -34.05 -2.68 18.39
C ALA A 598 -33.28 -2.07 17.21
N VAL A 599 -32.10 -2.61 16.85
CA VAL A 599 -31.27 -2.09 15.75
C VAL A 599 -31.39 -2.92 14.46
N LEU A 600 -32.30 -3.90 14.41
CA LEU A 600 -32.55 -4.68 13.21
C LEU A 600 -33.42 -3.91 12.22
N ASP A 601 -32.96 -3.79 10.97
CA ASP A 601 -33.69 -3.07 9.91
C ASP A 601 -35.01 -3.74 9.49
N ASN A 602 -35.11 -5.07 9.65
CA ASN A 602 -36.32 -5.81 9.29
C ASN A 602 -37.36 -5.72 10.42
N GLU A 603 -38.33 -4.82 10.27
CA GLU A 603 -39.40 -4.59 11.25
C GLU A 603 -40.20 -5.86 11.59
N GLN A 604 -40.46 -6.73 10.61
CA GLN A 604 -41.21 -7.98 10.82
C GLN A 604 -40.40 -8.97 11.65
N ALA A 605 -39.11 -9.14 11.32
CA ALA A 605 -38.21 -9.97 12.11
C ALA A 605 -38.07 -9.43 13.53
N ALA A 606 -37.90 -8.11 13.68
CA ALA A 606 -37.83 -7.47 14.98
C ALA A 606 -39.12 -7.66 15.80
N ALA A 607 -40.29 -7.52 15.17
CA ALA A 607 -41.59 -7.76 15.82
C ALA A 607 -41.74 -9.22 16.28
N PHE A 608 -41.35 -10.18 15.43
CA PHE A 608 -41.34 -11.60 15.78
C PHE A 608 -40.42 -11.89 16.96
N LEU A 609 -39.17 -11.42 16.91
CA LEU A 609 -38.18 -11.65 17.98
C LEU A 609 -38.62 -11.02 19.30
N LYS A 610 -39.20 -9.81 19.27
CA LYS A 610 -39.80 -9.18 20.46
C LYS A 610 -40.97 -10.00 21.02
N ALA A 611 -41.85 -10.51 20.15
CA ALA A 611 -42.95 -11.38 20.56
C ALA A 611 -42.46 -12.73 21.11
N ALA A 612 -41.33 -13.23 20.62
CA ALA A 612 -40.61 -14.39 21.16
C ALA A 612 -39.92 -14.10 22.50
N GLY A 613 -39.99 -12.87 23.02
CA GLY A 613 -39.39 -12.46 24.29
C GLY A 613 -37.90 -12.13 24.23
N LEU A 614 -37.36 -11.91 23.03
CA LEU A 614 -35.95 -11.57 22.83
C LEU A 614 -35.75 -10.07 22.73
N GLU A 615 -34.89 -9.53 23.61
CA GLU A 615 -34.39 -8.15 23.53
C GLU A 615 -33.08 -8.06 22.74
N LYS A 616 -32.29 -9.14 22.76
CA LYS A 616 -31.02 -9.30 22.05
C LYS A 616 -31.01 -10.62 21.29
N LEU A 617 -30.41 -10.59 20.12
CA LEU A 617 -30.16 -11.75 19.27
C LEU A 617 -28.71 -12.17 19.43
N ASN A 618 -28.46 -13.37 19.94
CA ASN A 618 -27.11 -13.97 20.00
C ASN A 618 -27.03 -15.12 19.01
N VAL A 619 -26.11 -15.02 18.05
CA VAL A 619 -25.94 -15.98 16.96
C VAL A 619 -24.52 -16.52 16.91
N SER A 620 -24.39 -17.82 16.75
CA SER A 620 -23.14 -18.47 16.34
C SER A 620 -23.38 -19.31 15.09
N ASN A 621 -22.38 -19.42 14.22
CA ASN A 621 -22.46 -20.28 13.04
C ASN A 621 -21.09 -20.82 12.63
N ASP A 622 -21.11 -21.97 11.96
CA ASP A 622 -19.94 -22.61 11.33
C ASP A 622 -20.42 -23.26 10.02
N ILE A 623 -20.08 -22.62 8.90
CA ILE A 623 -20.53 -23.03 7.57
C ILE A 623 -19.30 -23.26 6.72
N LYS A 624 -19.14 -24.48 6.18
CA LYS A 624 -18.03 -24.82 5.31
C LYS A 624 -18.49 -25.43 4.00
N LEU A 625 -18.12 -24.80 2.90
CA LEU A 625 -18.29 -25.30 1.54
C LEU A 625 -16.91 -25.60 0.93
N TYR A 626 -16.77 -26.77 0.31
CA TYR A 626 -15.52 -27.19 -0.33
C TYR A 626 -15.79 -28.01 -1.59
N TRP A 627 -15.12 -27.68 -2.69
CA TRP A 627 -15.09 -28.43 -3.93
C TRP A 627 -13.66 -28.89 -4.23
N ASP A 628 -13.52 -30.20 -4.47
CA ASP A 628 -12.24 -30.82 -4.82
C ASP A 628 -12.14 -31.05 -6.33
N GLU A 629 -11.10 -30.51 -6.97
CA GLU A 629 -10.93 -30.61 -8.43
C GLU A 629 -10.62 -32.05 -8.90
N ALA A 630 -9.96 -32.86 -8.07
CA ALA A 630 -9.54 -34.21 -8.42
C ALA A 630 -10.70 -35.22 -8.33
N THR A 631 -11.54 -35.11 -7.31
CA THR A 631 -12.70 -35.99 -7.10
C THR A 631 -13.99 -35.43 -7.66
N GLN A 632 -14.05 -34.12 -7.94
CA GLN A 632 -15.27 -33.38 -8.32
C GLN A 632 -16.37 -33.45 -7.26
N ASP A 633 -15.99 -33.64 -6.00
CA ASP A 633 -16.92 -33.65 -4.88
C ASP A 633 -17.13 -32.22 -4.36
N LEU A 634 -18.41 -31.82 -4.25
CA LEU A 634 -18.83 -30.59 -3.57
C LEU A 634 -19.49 -30.97 -2.25
N THR A 635 -19.00 -30.42 -1.15
CA THR A 635 -19.52 -30.67 0.18
C THR A 635 -19.84 -29.37 0.90
N LEU A 636 -21.01 -29.31 1.53
CA LEU A 636 -21.35 -28.31 2.54
C LEU A 636 -21.40 -29.03 3.89
N SER A 637 -20.33 -28.96 4.69
CA SER A 637 -20.26 -29.60 6.00
C SER A 637 -19.09 -29.05 6.84
N PRO A 638 -19.34 -28.61 8.08
CA PRO A 638 -20.66 -28.47 8.70
C PRO A 638 -21.47 -27.30 8.08
N LEU A 639 -22.80 -27.37 8.19
CA LEU A 639 -23.71 -26.23 8.17
C LEU A 639 -24.28 -26.11 9.58
N MET A 640 -23.76 -25.20 10.40
CA MET A 640 -24.19 -25.03 11.78
C MET A 640 -24.65 -23.59 12.02
N ILE A 641 -25.83 -23.42 12.63
CA ILE A 641 -26.40 -22.14 13.04
C ILE A 641 -27.04 -22.33 14.41
N ASP A 642 -26.55 -21.60 15.41
CA ASP A 642 -27.10 -21.56 16.76
C ASP A 642 -27.63 -20.16 17.05
N VAL A 643 -28.90 -20.09 17.46
CA VAL A 643 -29.53 -18.85 17.92
C VAL A 643 -30.03 -19.05 19.34
N THR A 644 -29.39 -18.36 20.28
CA THR A 644 -29.69 -18.52 21.71
C THR A 644 -31.16 -18.24 22.00
N GLY A 645 -31.83 -19.20 22.64
CA GLY A 645 -33.25 -19.11 22.99
C GLY A 645 -34.23 -19.44 21.86
N LEU A 646 -33.75 -19.69 20.64
CA LEU A 646 -34.59 -20.10 19.51
C LEU A 646 -34.30 -21.55 19.09
N GLY A 647 -33.05 -21.88 18.79
CA GLY A 647 -32.71 -23.23 18.36
C GLY A 647 -31.30 -23.38 17.80
N HIS A 648 -30.95 -24.63 17.51
CA HIS A 648 -29.68 -25.03 16.90
C HIS A 648 -29.96 -25.88 15.66
N LEU A 649 -29.44 -25.45 14.51
CA LEU A 649 -29.50 -26.18 13.24
C LEU A 649 -28.10 -26.70 12.92
N GLU A 650 -28.00 -28.00 12.65
CA GLU A 650 -26.81 -28.65 12.11
C GLU A 650 -27.18 -29.38 10.82
N GLY A 651 -26.30 -29.38 9.82
CA GLY A 651 -26.52 -30.17 8.64
C GLY A 651 -25.29 -30.38 7.77
N SER A 652 -25.50 -31.21 6.75
CA SER A 652 -24.52 -31.46 5.70
C SER A 652 -25.19 -31.79 4.38
N ILE A 653 -24.54 -31.43 3.27
CA ILE A 653 -24.94 -31.81 1.90
C ILE A 653 -23.69 -32.27 1.16
N SER A 654 -23.81 -33.36 0.39
CA SER A 654 -22.74 -33.84 -0.48
C SER A 654 -23.25 -34.12 -1.89
N LEU A 655 -22.56 -33.54 -2.87
CA LEU A 655 -22.68 -33.84 -4.29
C LEU A 655 -21.35 -34.42 -4.77
N GLY A 656 -21.39 -35.43 -5.63
CA GLY A 656 -20.23 -35.90 -6.37
C GLY A 656 -20.36 -35.61 -7.86
N ASN A 657 -19.24 -35.70 -8.59
CA ASN A 657 -19.20 -35.47 -10.04
C ASN A 657 -19.74 -34.08 -10.44
N VAL A 658 -19.51 -33.05 -9.63
CA VAL A 658 -19.83 -31.65 -9.95
C VAL A 658 -18.77 -31.14 -10.93
N PRO A 659 -19.09 -30.94 -12.22
CA PRO A 659 -18.10 -30.57 -13.21
C PRO A 659 -17.59 -29.14 -12.98
N LYS A 660 -16.33 -28.85 -13.33
CA LYS A 660 -15.76 -27.49 -13.27
C LYS A 660 -16.63 -26.44 -13.99
N ALA A 661 -17.29 -26.81 -15.08
CA ALA A 661 -18.22 -25.95 -15.81
C ALA A 661 -19.41 -25.47 -14.97
N ALA A 662 -19.82 -26.21 -13.94
CA ALA A 662 -20.87 -25.80 -13.00
C ALA A 662 -20.49 -24.55 -12.19
N LEU A 663 -19.19 -24.35 -11.98
CA LEU A 663 -18.62 -23.27 -11.17
C LEU A 663 -17.99 -22.17 -12.03
N ALA A 664 -17.40 -22.55 -13.16
CA ALA A 664 -16.74 -21.60 -14.06
C ALA A 664 -17.73 -20.65 -14.73
N ASP A 665 -18.92 -21.11 -15.09
CA ASP A 665 -19.94 -20.34 -15.80
C ASP A 665 -21.33 -20.61 -15.19
N PRO A 666 -21.60 -20.12 -13.96
CA PRO A 666 -22.78 -20.51 -13.18
C PRO A 666 -24.10 -20.07 -13.83
N GLU A 667 -24.10 -19.00 -14.62
CA GLU A 667 -25.31 -18.50 -15.31
C GLU A 667 -25.50 -19.12 -16.70
N GLY A 668 -24.43 -19.42 -17.43
CA GLY A 668 -24.49 -20.02 -18.75
C GLY A 668 -24.61 -21.55 -18.71
N GLN A 669 -23.48 -22.25 -18.83
CA GLN A 669 -23.45 -23.72 -18.86
C GLN A 669 -23.65 -24.37 -17.49
N GLY A 670 -23.58 -23.58 -16.42
CA GLY A 670 -23.60 -24.01 -15.03
C GLY A 670 -24.78 -24.92 -14.67
N PRO A 671 -26.04 -24.55 -14.96
CA PRO A 671 -27.20 -25.37 -14.65
C PRO A 671 -27.19 -26.73 -15.36
N LEU A 672 -26.73 -26.77 -16.61
CA LEU A 672 -26.62 -28.02 -17.38
C LEU A 672 -25.50 -28.91 -16.81
N ALA A 673 -24.37 -28.32 -16.43
CA ALA A 673 -23.27 -29.04 -15.79
C ALA A 673 -23.67 -29.58 -14.41
N LEU A 674 -24.39 -28.80 -13.60
CA LEU A 674 -24.86 -29.23 -12.28
C LEU A 674 -25.88 -30.38 -12.38
N ALA A 675 -26.69 -30.43 -13.45
CA ALA A 675 -27.59 -31.56 -13.70
C ALA A 675 -26.85 -32.90 -13.91
N MET A 676 -25.56 -32.87 -14.27
CA MET A 676 -24.70 -34.05 -14.40
C MET A 676 -24.09 -34.51 -13.06
N ALA A 677 -24.23 -33.73 -11.99
CA ALA A 677 -23.78 -34.11 -10.67
C ALA A 677 -24.63 -35.24 -10.09
N ASN A 678 -24.11 -35.89 -9.05
CA ASN A 678 -24.78 -36.94 -8.30
C ASN A 678 -24.99 -36.49 -6.86
N PHE A 679 -26.22 -36.50 -6.39
CA PHE A 679 -26.54 -36.33 -4.98
C PHE A 679 -26.08 -37.56 -4.20
N LYS A 680 -25.17 -37.36 -3.24
CA LYS A 680 -24.63 -38.42 -2.38
C LYS A 680 -25.41 -38.55 -1.08
N GLY A 681 -25.89 -37.44 -0.54
CA GLY A 681 -26.71 -37.43 0.66
C GLY A 681 -26.81 -36.04 1.29
N ALA A 682 -27.75 -35.92 2.22
CA ALA A 682 -27.89 -34.76 3.08
C ALA A 682 -28.43 -35.18 4.45
N GLU A 683 -28.04 -34.44 5.48
CA GLU A 683 -28.49 -34.67 6.85
C GLU A 683 -28.75 -33.32 7.49
N PHE A 684 -29.86 -33.18 8.21
CA PHE A 684 -30.23 -31.97 8.93
C PHE A 684 -30.81 -32.34 10.29
N THR A 685 -30.36 -31.65 11.33
CA THR A 685 -30.88 -31.77 12.69
C THR A 685 -31.21 -30.38 13.20
N PHE A 686 -32.44 -30.19 13.64
CA PHE A 686 -32.89 -28.97 14.30
C PHE A 686 -33.27 -29.29 15.74
N ASP A 687 -32.53 -28.71 16.68
CA ASP A 687 -32.81 -28.71 18.11
C ASP A 687 -33.59 -27.44 18.47
N ASP A 688 -34.90 -27.58 18.67
CA ASP A 688 -35.74 -26.48 19.10
C ASP A 688 -35.40 -26.07 20.54
N LYS A 689 -35.22 -24.76 20.75
CA LYS A 689 -35.01 -24.15 22.08
C LYS A 689 -36.10 -23.13 22.41
N GLY A 690 -37.19 -23.09 21.65
CA GLY A 690 -38.28 -22.13 21.82
C GLY A 690 -38.82 -21.56 20.50
N LEU A 691 -38.13 -21.72 19.37
CA LEU A 691 -38.53 -21.14 18.08
C LEU A 691 -39.93 -21.58 17.65
N THR A 692 -40.21 -22.88 17.74
CA THR A 692 -41.47 -23.46 17.27
C THR A 692 -42.65 -22.90 18.06
N ASN A 693 -42.55 -22.88 19.39
CA ASN A 693 -43.60 -22.32 20.25
C ASN A 693 -43.78 -20.81 20.03
N ALA A 694 -42.68 -20.05 19.90
CA ALA A 694 -42.74 -18.62 19.59
C ALA A 694 -43.42 -18.35 18.24
N GLY A 695 -43.07 -19.14 17.20
CA GLY A 695 -43.67 -19.09 15.87
C GLY A 695 -45.17 -19.38 15.87
N ILE A 696 -45.59 -20.42 16.58
CA ILE A 696 -47.00 -20.79 16.75
C ILE A 696 -47.75 -19.66 17.44
N SER A 697 -47.24 -19.16 18.56
CA SER A 697 -47.89 -18.12 19.35
C SER A 697 -48.04 -16.80 18.58
N TYR A 698 -46.96 -16.38 17.91
CA TYR A 698 -46.95 -15.18 17.08
C TYR A 698 -47.96 -15.30 15.92
N THR A 699 -47.94 -16.41 15.19
CA THR A 699 -48.83 -16.64 14.05
C THR A 699 -50.30 -16.76 14.47
N ALA A 700 -50.58 -17.47 15.57
CA ALA A 700 -51.92 -17.62 16.12
C ALA A 700 -52.50 -16.26 16.54
N THR A 701 -51.68 -15.41 17.19
CA THR A 701 -52.04 -14.04 17.54
C THR A 701 -52.34 -13.19 16.31
N GLN A 702 -51.47 -13.24 15.29
CA GLN A 702 -51.66 -12.52 14.03
C GLN A 702 -52.93 -12.95 13.28
N GLN A 703 -53.30 -14.22 13.37
CA GLN A 703 -54.50 -14.78 12.72
C GLN A 703 -55.77 -14.70 13.59
N GLY A 704 -55.65 -14.32 14.87
CA GLY A 704 -56.76 -14.28 15.82
C GLY A 704 -57.38 -15.65 16.11
N ILE A 705 -56.57 -16.71 16.07
CA ILE A 705 -57.00 -18.10 16.35
C ILE A 705 -56.26 -18.66 17.58
N GLU A 706 -56.80 -19.72 18.16
CA GLU A 706 -56.13 -20.46 19.24
C GLU A 706 -54.90 -21.23 18.73
N GLU A 707 -53.81 -21.28 19.49
CA GLU A 707 -52.58 -22.01 19.14
C GLU A 707 -52.85 -23.48 18.83
N ALA A 708 -53.74 -24.13 19.60
CA ALA A 708 -54.14 -25.51 19.36
C ALA A 708 -54.85 -25.69 18.01
N ALA A 709 -55.64 -24.70 17.59
CA ALA A 709 -56.28 -24.72 16.27
C ALA A 709 -55.25 -24.55 15.15
N LEU A 710 -54.24 -23.70 15.35
CA LEU A 710 -53.13 -23.55 14.43
C LEU A 710 -52.32 -24.85 14.29
N ILE A 711 -51.96 -25.49 15.41
CA ILE A 711 -51.24 -26.78 15.40
C ILE A 711 -52.04 -27.84 14.64
N GLN A 712 -53.34 -27.97 14.90
CA GLN A 712 -54.19 -28.91 14.16
C GLN A 712 -54.24 -28.60 12.66
N GLY A 713 -54.28 -27.31 12.30
CA GLY A 713 -54.19 -26.86 10.91
C GLY A 713 -52.86 -27.25 10.25
N LEU A 714 -51.74 -27.03 10.95
CA LEU A 714 -50.40 -27.39 10.47
C LEU A 714 -50.23 -28.90 10.31
N LEU A 715 -50.75 -29.71 11.24
CA LEU A 715 -50.75 -31.17 11.13
C LEU A 715 -51.59 -31.66 9.94
N ALA A 716 -52.79 -31.11 9.77
CA ALA A 716 -53.63 -31.43 8.62
C ALA A 716 -52.95 -31.03 7.30
N GLN A 717 -52.28 -29.88 7.27
CA GLN A 717 -51.53 -29.42 6.11
C GLN A 717 -50.32 -30.32 5.81
N ALA A 718 -49.55 -30.70 6.83
CA ALA A 718 -48.41 -31.60 6.69
C ALA A 718 -48.84 -32.96 6.12
N GLY A 719 -49.92 -33.54 6.64
CA GLY A 719 -50.49 -34.78 6.12
C GLY A 719 -51.01 -34.66 4.70
N LEU A 720 -51.64 -33.54 4.35
CA LEU A 720 -52.09 -33.27 2.98
C LEU A 720 -50.91 -33.11 2.00
N MET A 721 -49.83 -32.43 2.39
CA MET A 721 -48.63 -32.26 1.58
C MET A 721 -47.87 -33.57 1.40
N ALA A 722 -47.69 -34.34 2.48
CA ALA A 722 -47.06 -35.66 2.39
C ALA A 722 -47.89 -36.64 1.54
N GLY A 723 -49.22 -36.61 1.69
CA GLY A 723 -50.14 -37.43 0.91
C GLY A 723 -50.13 -37.14 -0.60
N GLN A 724 -49.72 -35.94 -1.04
CA GLN A 724 -49.56 -35.63 -2.47
C GLN A 724 -48.46 -36.48 -3.13
N LEU A 725 -47.48 -36.96 -2.36
CA LEU A 725 -46.46 -37.86 -2.86
C LEU A 725 -46.98 -39.29 -3.04
N GLN A 726 -48.21 -39.63 -2.64
CA GLN A 726 -48.78 -40.97 -2.82
C GLN A 726 -47.87 -42.11 -2.29
N ASN A 727 -47.07 -41.82 -1.27
CA ASN A 727 -46.21 -42.78 -0.60
C ASN A 727 -46.69 -42.93 0.86
N GLU A 728 -47.36 -44.05 1.16
CA GLU A 728 -48.00 -44.27 2.46
C GLU A 728 -46.99 -44.28 3.62
N ALA A 729 -45.84 -44.95 3.44
CA ALA A 729 -44.80 -45.05 4.46
C ALA A 729 -44.17 -43.68 4.78
N PHE A 730 -43.88 -42.88 3.75
CA PHE A 730 -43.41 -41.51 3.93
C PHE A 730 -44.46 -40.63 4.59
N THR A 731 -45.73 -40.76 4.20
CA THR A 731 -46.83 -39.99 4.79
C THR A 731 -47.00 -40.30 6.28
N GLU A 732 -46.91 -41.57 6.68
CA GLU A 732 -46.93 -41.99 8.08
C GLU A 732 -45.75 -41.40 8.85
N MET A 733 -44.55 -41.47 8.29
CA MET A 733 -43.34 -40.91 8.88
C MET A 733 -43.42 -39.39 9.11
N VAL A 734 -43.90 -38.63 8.13
CA VAL A 734 -44.12 -37.18 8.25
C VAL A 734 -45.16 -36.88 9.32
N ASN A 735 -46.29 -37.59 9.31
CA ASN A 735 -47.37 -37.37 10.28
C ASN A 735 -46.92 -37.66 11.71
N GLU A 736 -46.19 -38.76 11.93
CA GLU A 736 -45.65 -39.11 13.26
C GLU A 736 -44.65 -38.06 13.73
N ALA A 737 -43.69 -37.69 12.88
CA ALA A 737 -42.68 -36.69 13.23
C ALA A 737 -43.30 -35.30 13.48
N ALA A 738 -44.22 -34.85 12.63
CA ALA A 738 -44.91 -33.57 12.78
C ALA A 738 -45.79 -33.54 14.04
N ALA A 739 -46.51 -34.63 14.33
CA ALA A 739 -47.31 -34.74 15.55
C ALA A 739 -46.44 -34.66 16.80
N ASN A 740 -45.34 -35.43 16.85
CA ASN A 740 -44.42 -35.41 17.99
C ASN A 740 -43.78 -34.02 18.15
N PHE A 741 -43.26 -33.44 17.07
CA PHE A 741 -42.53 -32.17 17.13
C PHE A 741 -43.43 -30.96 17.41
N LEU A 742 -44.58 -30.82 16.75
CA LEU A 742 -45.45 -29.64 16.94
C LEU A 742 -46.19 -29.66 18.29
N THR A 743 -46.37 -30.83 18.91
CA THR A 743 -47.03 -30.93 20.23
C THR A 743 -46.05 -30.81 21.39
N ASN A 744 -44.81 -31.26 21.21
CA ASN A 744 -43.73 -31.11 22.19
C ASN A 744 -42.39 -30.92 21.47
N PRO A 745 -42.05 -29.67 21.05
CA PRO A 745 -40.84 -29.40 20.30
C PRO A 745 -39.59 -29.85 21.05
N GLY A 746 -38.71 -30.54 20.32
CA GLY A 746 -37.44 -31.07 20.81
C GLY A 746 -36.44 -31.11 19.68
N ARG A 747 -35.96 -32.31 19.32
CA ARG A 747 -35.05 -32.53 18.19
C ARG A 747 -35.80 -33.08 16.98
N LEU A 748 -35.70 -32.41 15.84
CA LEU A 748 -36.13 -32.90 14.52
C LEU A 748 -34.91 -33.29 13.70
N HIS A 749 -34.88 -34.52 13.21
CA HIS A 749 -33.80 -35.06 12.41
C HIS A 749 -34.32 -35.56 11.06
N ILE A 750 -33.70 -35.08 9.97
CA ILE A 750 -34.04 -35.40 8.59
C ILE A 750 -32.76 -35.89 7.89
N ALA A 751 -32.80 -37.10 7.33
CA ALA A 751 -31.68 -37.68 6.60
C ALA A 751 -32.13 -38.17 5.22
N LEU A 752 -31.33 -37.89 4.20
CA LEU A 752 -31.47 -38.36 2.83
C LEU A 752 -30.19 -39.14 2.50
N THR A 753 -30.27 -40.47 2.55
CA THR A 753 -29.10 -41.37 2.50
C THR A 753 -29.28 -42.44 1.43
N PRO A 754 -29.31 -42.05 0.13
CA PRO A 754 -29.53 -43.00 -0.95
C PRO A 754 -28.45 -44.09 -0.95
N GLU A 755 -28.82 -45.33 -1.27
CA GLU A 755 -27.87 -46.45 -1.26
C GLU A 755 -26.72 -46.26 -2.27
N ASN A 756 -26.99 -45.56 -3.37
CA ASN A 756 -26.02 -45.19 -4.39
C ASN A 756 -26.20 -43.70 -4.74
N PRO A 757 -25.14 -42.98 -5.17
CA PRO A 757 -25.27 -41.60 -5.62
C PRO A 757 -26.34 -41.47 -6.72
N VAL A 758 -27.28 -40.53 -6.55
CA VAL A 758 -28.43 -40.32 -7.44
C VAL A 758 -28.18 -39.14 -8.37
N PRO A 759 -28.26 -39.30 -9.71
CA PRO A 759 -28.08 -38.18 -10.63
C PRO A 759 -29.05 -37.03 -10.34
N VAL A 760 -28.56 -35.79 -10.31
CA VAL A 760 -29.40 -34.60 -10.07
C VAL A 760 -30.48 -34.47 -11.14
N ALA A 761 -30.16 -34.77 -12.41
CA ALA A 761 -31.16 -34.84 -13.48
C ALA A 761 -32.30 -35.83 -13.20
N GLN A 762 -32.03 -36.96 -12.52
CA GLN A 762 -33.07 -37.91 -12.14
C GLN A 762 -33.97 -37.35 -11.03
N ILE A 763 -33.40 -36.63 -10.05
CA ILE A 763 -34.18 -35.94 -9.01
C ILE A 763 -35.08 -34.88 -9.66
N MET A 764 -34.54 -34.05 -10.54
CA MET A 764 -35.29 -33.03 -11.29
C MET A 764 -36.39 -33.66 -12.16
N GLY A 765 -36.10 -34.76 -12.86
CA GLY A 765 -37.08 -35.49 -13.65
C GLY A 765 -38.18 -36.14 -12.80
N SER A 766 -37.85 -36.53 -11.56
CA SER A 766 -38.81 -37.13 -10.62
C SER A 766 -39.81 -36.11 -10.07
N MET A 767 -39.63 -34.80 -10.29
CA MET A 767 -40.65 -33.78 -9.96
C MET A 767 -41.97 -33.99 -10.72
N VAL A 768 -41.96 -34.72 -11.84
CA VAL A 768 -43.16 -35.09 -12.60
C VAL A 768 -43.82 -36.36 -12.04
N THR A 769 -43.07 -37.19 -11.33
CA THR A 769 -43.53 -38.40 -10.64
C THR A 769 -42.98 -38.42 -9.21
N PRO A 770 -43.40 -37.48 -8.36
CA PRO A 770 -42.73 -37.22 -7.09
C PRO A 770 -42.88 -38.38 -6.08
N GLN A 771 -43.77 -39.34 -6.36
CA GLN A 771 -43.99 -40.52 -5.52
C GLN A 771 -42.77 -41.43 -5.30
N VAL A 772 -41.81 -41.41 -6.22
CA VAL A 772 -40.59 -42.25 -6.11
C VAL A 772 -39.48 -41.59 -5.30
N LEU A 773 -39.57 -40.28 -5.02
CA LEU A 773 -38.51 -39.51 -4.37
C LEU A 773 -38.17 -39.99 -2.96
N PRO A 774 -39.15 -40.28 -2.07
CA PRO A 774 -38.83 -40.73 -0.71
C PRO A 774 -37.99 -42.01 -0.68
N ASP A 775 -38.33 -42.98 -1.54
CA ASP A 775 -37.62 -44.26 -1.61
C ASP A 775 -36.28 -44.10 -2.32
N LEU A 776 -36.22 -43.32 -3.40
CA LEU A 776 -35.00 -43.05 -4.17
C LEU A 776 -33.92 -42.37 -3.32
N LEU A 777 -34.32 -41.42 -2.48
CA LEU A 777 -33.42 -40.67 -1.61
C LEU A 777 -33.27 -41.31 -0.22
N ASN A 778 -33.96 -42.43 0.04
CA ASN A 778 -34.00 -43.14 1.31
C ASN A 778 -34.20 -42.16 2.49
N VAL A 779 -35.33 -41.44 2.44
CA VAL A 779 -35.63 -40.36 3.38
C VAL A 779 -36.01 -40.92 4.75
N SER A 780 -35.42 -40.37 5.81
CA SER A 780 -35.77 -40.64 7.20
C SER A 780 -36.07 -39.33 7.93
N ILE A 781 -37.21 -39.28 8.63
CA ILE A 781 -37.64 -38.15 9.44
C ILE A 781 -37.96 -38.68 10.84
N LYS A 782 -37.35 -38.10 11.87
CA LYS A 782 -37.57 -38.48 13.27
C LYS A 782 -37.68 -37.23 14.13
N ALA A 783 -38.66 -37.23 15.03
CA ALA A 783 -38.77 -36.22 16.08
C ALA A 783 -38.62 -36.89 17.45
N THR A 784 -37.78 -36.34 18.32
CA THR A 784 -37.57 -36.81 19.69
C THR A 784 -37.69 -35.66 20.67
N ASN A 785 -38.24 -35.96 21.85
CA ASN A 785 -38.57 -34.98 22.88
C ASN A 785 -37.48 -34.84 23.94
#